data_AF-A0A0V1CE67-F1
#
_entry.id   AF-A0A0V1CE67-F1
#
_cell.length_a   1.000
_cell.length_b   1.000
_cell.length_c   1.000
_cell.angle_alpha   90.00
_cell.angle_beta   90.00
_cell.angle_gamma   90.00
#
_symmetry.space_group_name_H-M   'P 1'
#
loop_
_entity.id
_entity.type
_entity.pdbx_description
1 polymer ?
#
loop_
_entity_poly.entity_id
_entity_poly.type
_entity_poly.pdbx_seq_one_letter_code
_entity_poly.pdbx_strand_id
1 'polypeptide(L)'
;MLLLLAFFHVVSARFLHVPDEAINEIAYTLQLVDENAAGPNDAIFYYQDHINKGSNAQYRFIPCISKSYQKKPTVLALLHLMEEFEPQIGRREIESPRKLKRIDNFMTEIIKTKVMNVTYQFLKKLNCSETDSMETFKQWLKKLWFTTFPRRKRTVDSSAFEHVFIGELEGKKVKGLHNWIRFAYLESKGKLDYIGFISERQDSVATISFKWSNVTKPVGGMLLGSSPEFDMAIFTLCYLFRPGGKPCRFYYKGCEVTVVSYYIQRNGKNFMSTAYPKAGDICLTPKTHLLHDYRIPQAEADVKKENDTVPIYGNCSMLHKKMQFLRMKIIPVVKHLKNVQMKNYFWFHILWLLFKSTSAEVSKVSDEELINIINDLQSVDVNRAALKDVTFNYQFHVSVGKPPPERFITFISQSYKKKPTVAAFLDLMNTFNPEIGSEEKPSAEQRKKVRTFINRVMQTNVMNHTFVFLKHIGLPEAKTMKSFKKWMYNLWFDSYSRKNGPPDSSAFEHVFMGELENQEVHGLHNWIRLAYLESIGALKYSGFVIQRKDSTASIRFKWNGKTKHTGTVLLGSSPELDMAIYTICYIVRPKNQDCKFFYKGCEVKVKAYEIYRHGRRHLSSTFPTPGEVCSLHSNKNNPRRSE
;
A
#
# COMPACT_ATOMS: atom_id res chain seq x y z
N MET A 1 49.50 4.45 31.37
CA MET A 1 48.60 5.19 30.46
C MET A 1 48.75 4.60 29.06
N LEU A 2 48.13 3.49 28.64
CA LEU A 2 46.73 3.06 28.68
C LEU A 2 45.76 4.07 28.02
N LEU A 3 45.21 3.61 26.89
CA LEU A 3 44.00 4.05 26.15
C LEU A 3 44.06 5.31 25.28
N LEU A 4 44.08 5.11 23.95
CA LEU A 4 43.11 5.64 22.95
C LEU A 4 43.67 5.61 21.51
N LEU A 5 43.88 4.42 20.94
CA LEU A 5 44.14 4.25 19.50
C LEU A 5 43.35 3.04 18.97
N ALA A 6 42.02 3.15 18.95
CA ALA A 6 41.15 2.25 18.20
C ALA A 6 39.76 2.86 18.03
N PHE A 7 39.58 3.73 17.03
CA PHE A 7 38.25 4.01 16.52
C PHE A 7 38.28 4.01 14.99
N PHE A 8 37.31 3.29 14.42
CA PHE A 8 37.05 3.05 13.00
C PHE A 8 37.78 1.87 12.35
N HIS A 9 37.51 0.68 12.86
CA HIS A 9 37.50 -0.53 12.03
C HIS A 9 36.22 -0.57 11.18
N VAL A 10 36.41 -0.53 9.86
CA VAL A 10 35.68 -1.29 8.83
C VAL A 10 34.23 -1.70 9.18
N VAL A 11 33.25 -0.94 8.69
CA VAL A 11 31.80 -1.26 8.66
C VAL A 11 31.48 -2.51 7.80
N SER A 12 32.48 -3.25 7.33
CA SER A 12 32.31 -4.28 6.29
C SER A 12 32.18 -5.73 6.78
N ALA A 13 32.21 -6.03 8.08
CA ALA A 13 32.37 -7.43 8.53
C ALA A 13 31.44 -7.94 9.65
N ARG A 14 30.32 -7.28 9.96
CA ARG A 14 29.40 -7.75 11.03
C ARG A 14 27.90 -7.57 10.79
N PHE A 15 27.45 -7.36 9.56
CA PHE A 15 26.01 -7.49 9.31
C PHE A 15 25.68 -8.98 9.11
N LEU A 16 24.83 -9.53 9.99
CA LEU A 16 24.03 -10.71 9.67
C LEU A 16 23.47 -10.52 8.25
N HIS A 17 23.53 -11.54 7.41
CA HIS A 17 22.96 -11.46 6.07
C HIS A 17 21.48 -11.06 6.16
N VAL A 18 21.15 -9.81 5.85
CA VAL A 18 19.76 -9.32 5.83
C VAL A 18 19.14 -9.76 4.50
N PRO A 19 18.12 -10.64 4.50
CA PRO A 19 17.49 -11.11 3.27
C PRO A 19 16.66 -10.01 2.60
N ASP A 20 16.41 -10.14 1.30
CA ASP A 20 15.58 -9.18 0.55
C ASP A 20 14.17 -9.05 1.13
N GLU A 21 13.63 -10.11 1.76
CA GLU A 21 12.36 -10.10 2.50
C GLU A 21 12.36 -9.03 3.61
N ALA A 22 13.42 -9.00 4.42
CA ALA A 22 13.54 -8.04 5.53
C ALA A 22 13.70 -6.60 5.02
N ILE A 23 14.35 -6.41 3.86
CA ILE A 23 14.44 -5.11 3.19
C ILE A 23 13.06 -4.66 2.66
N ASN A 24 12.28 -5.59 2.11
CA ASN A 24 10.89 -5.31 1.70
C ASN A 24 10.01 -4.95 2.90
N GLU A 25 10.07 -5.72 3.98
CA GLU A 25 9.30 -5.48 5.20
C GLU A 25 9.61 -4.12 5.83
N ILE A 26 10.90 -3.77 5.96
CA ILE A 26 11.27 -2.47 6.50
C ILE A 26 10.88 -1.34 5.55
N ALA A 27 11.10 -1.48 4.24
CA ALA A 27 10.68 -0.46 3.25
C ALA A 27 9.17 -0.22 3.30
N TYR A 28 8.37 -1.27 3.44
CA TYR A 28 6.92 -1.17 3.61
C TYR A 28 6.55 -0.49 4.95
N THR A 29 7.20 -0.90 6.04
CA THR A 29 6.95 -0.29 7.36
C THR A 29 7.29 1.21 7.36
N LEU A 30 8.38 1.60 6.72
CA LEU A 30 8.79 3.00 6.58
C LEU A 30 7.74 3.81 5.81
N GLN A 31 7.15 3.25 4.73
CA GLN A 31 6.09 3.92 3.96
C GLN A 31 4.85 4.20 4.83
N LEU A 32 4.45 3.23 5.65
CA LEU A 32 3.26 3.35 6.50
C LEU A 32 3.40 4.41 7.59
N VAL A 33 4.62 4.64 8.07
CA VAL A 33 4.89 5.62 9.13
C VAL A 33 5.41 6.95 8.59
N ASP A 34 5.46 7.10 7.27
CA ASP A 34 5.93 8.32 6.59
C ASP A 34 4.87 9.43 6.62
N GLU A 35 4.71 10.07 7.78
CA GLU A 35 3.75 11.16 7.98
C GLU A 35 4.05 12.41 7.13
N ASN A 36 5.29 12.53 6.64
CA ASN A 36 5.71 13.64 5.78
C ASN A 36 5.75 13.28 4.29
N ALA A 37 5.27 12.10 3.88
CA ALA A 37 5.01 11.78 2.48
C ALA A 37 4.00 12.76 1.86
N ALA A 38 4.09 12.97 0.55
CA ALA A 38 3.11 13.76 -0.19
C ALA A 38 1.88 12.87 -0.49
N GLY A 39 0.70 13.33 -0.07
CA GLY A 39 -0.57 12.73 -0.47
C GLY A 39 -1.00 13.13 -1.89
N PRO A 40 -2.12 12.57 -2.40
CA PRO A 40 -2.64 12.87 -3.75
C PRO A 40 -2.96 14.36 -4.00
N ASN A 41 -3.22 15.11 -2.93
CA ASN A 41 -3.51 16.54 -2.99
C ASN A 41 -2.28 17.42 -2.68
N ASP A 42 -1.13 16.81 -2.38
CA ASP A 42 0.09 17.54 -2.03
C ASP A 42 1.02 17.75 -3.22
N ALA A 43 1.06 16.82 -4.18
CA ALA A 43 1.83 16.93 -5.40
C ALA A 43 1.13 16.19 -6.54
N ILE A 44 1.38 16.62 -7.78
CA ILE A 44 0.92 15.95 -9.01
C ILE A 44 2.16 15.68 -9.87
N PHE A 45 2.26 14.48 -10.45
CA PHE A 45 3.34 14.09 -11.35
C PHE A 45 2.81 13.91 -12.77
N TYR A 46 3.35 14.68 -13.72
CA TYR A 46 2.85 14.78 -15.08
C TYR A 46 3.90 14.35 -16.12
N TYR A 47 3.89 13.05 -16.43
CA TYR A 47 4.88 12.38 -17.30
C TYR A 47 4.89 12.84 -18.76
N GLN A 48 3.81 13.44 -19.28
CA GLN A 48 3.75 13.93 -20.68
C GLN A 48 4.23 12.86 -21.68
N ASP A 49 5.16 13.21 -22.57
CA ASP A 49 5.63 12.37 -23.66
C ASP A 49 6.90 11.58 -23.30
N HIS A 50 7.02 10.39 -23.89
CA HIS A 50 8.24 9.60 -23.83
C HIS A 50 9.37 10.32 -24.57
N ILE A 51 10.61 10.20 -24.08
CA ILE A 51 11.81 10.88 -24.64
C ILE A 51 12.07 10.62 -26.14
N ASN A 52 11.47 9.57 -26.71
CA ASN A 52 11.69 9.15 -28.10
C ASN A 52 10.87 9.97 -29.10
N LYS A 53 9.94 10.81 -28.65
CA LYS A 53 9.14 11.68 -29.53
C LYS A 53 9.89 12.92 -30.03
N GLY A 54 11.14 13.15 -29.59
CA GLY A 54 12.06 14.13 -30.16
C GLY A 54 11.84 15.59 -29.75
N SER A 55 10.67 15.94 -29.17
CA SER A 55 10.39 17.26 -28.60
C SER A 55 10.52 17.26 -27.07
N ASN A 56 11.08 18.33 -26.50
CA ASN A 56 11.06 18.52 -25.04
C ASN A 56 9.61 18.63 -24.54
N ALA A 57 9.35 18.10 -23.35
CA ALA A 57 8.09 18.28 -22.64
C ALA A 57 7.69 19.76 -22.56
N GLN A 58 6.44 20.02 -22.92
CA GLN A 58 5.89 21.38 -23.00
C GLN A 58 5.62 21.98 -21.61
N TYR A 59 5.31 21.12 -20.64
CA TYR A 59 4.87 21.49 -19.30
C TYR A 59 5.83 20.99 -18.22
N ARG A 60 5.64 21.47 -16.99
CA ARG A 60 6.38 21.00 -15.82
C ARG A 60 5.99 19.55 -15.50
N PHE A 61 6.97 18.73 -15.11
CA PHE A 61 6.71 17.39 -14.57
C PHE A 61 5.99 17.46 -13.23
N ILE A 62 6.28 18.48 -12.40
CA ILE A 62 5.62 18.68 -11.10
C ILE A 62 4.92 20.04 -11.12
N PRO A 63 3.72 20.12 -11.73
CA PRO A 63 3.02 21.40 -11.89
C PRO A 63 2.54 22.01 -10.57
N CYS A 64 2.37 21.22 -9.51
CA CYS A 64 1.86 21.70 -8.23
C CYS A 64 2.53 21.01 -7.04
N ILE A 65 2.86 21.80 -6.02
CA ILE A 65 3.11 21.32 -4.65
C ILE A 65 2.29 22.18 -3.68
N SER A 66 1.55 21.55 -2.76
CA SER A 66 0.68 22.26 -1.83
C SER A 66 1.49 23.09 -0.80
N LYS A 67 0.92 24.22 -0.36
CA LYS A 67 1.51 25.05 0.72
C LYS A 67 1.58 24.27 2.05
N SER A 68 0.59 23.43 2.33
CA SER A 68 0.56 22.60 3.54
C SER A 68 1.70 21.58 3.54
N TYR A 69 1.99 20.97 2.39
CA TYR A 69 3.10 20.04 2.25
C TYR A 69 4.46 20.71 2.50
N GLN A 70 4.69 21.88 1.91
CA GLN A 70 5.94 22.64 2.10
C GLN A 70 6.18 23.06 3.55
N LYS A 71 5.11 23.20 4.34
CA LYS A 71 5.18 23.55 5.77
C LYS A 71 5.44 22.35 6.67
N LYS A 72 5.42 21.12 6.15
CA LYS A 72 5.79 19.94 6.95
C LYS A 72 7.23 20.10 7.45
N PRO A 73 7.55 19.77 8.71
CA PRO A 73 8.81 20.17 9.34
C PRO A 73 10.06 19.73 8.58
N THR A 74 10.11 18.46 8.13
CA THR A 74 11.27 17.92 7.42
C THR A 74 11.39 18.46 5.99
N VAL A 75 10.25 18.70 5.33
CA VAL A 75 10.18 19.32 3.99
C VAL A 75 10.67 20.75 4.05
N LEU A 76 10.20 21.54 5.01
CA LEU A 76 10.62 22.93 5.21
C LEU A 76 12.10 23.02 5.55
N ALA A 77 12.58 22.15 6.45
CA ALA A 77 13.99 22.10 6.81
C ALA A 77 14.87 21.74 5.60
N LEU A 78 14.41 20.81 4.75
CA LEU A 78 15.10 20.47 3.51
C LEU A 78 15.11 21.66 2.53
N LEU A 79 13.98 22.32 2.29
CA LEU A 79 13.90 23.48 1.39
C LEU A 79 14.89 24.58 1.80
N HIS A 80 14.98 24.88 3.10
CA HIS A 80 15.96 25.81 3.64
C HIS A 80 17.40 25.30 3.44
N LEU A 81 17.66 24.02 3.69
CA LEU A 81 18.99 23.45 3.57
C LEU A 81 19.50 23.46 2.11
N MET A 82 18.63 23.23 1.13
CA MET A 82 18.98 23.21 -0.30
C MET A 82 19.55 24.54 -0.85
N GLU A 83 19.31 25.66 -0.17
CA GLU A 83 19.81 26.99 -0.56
C GLU A 83 21.29 27.20 -0.26
N GLU A 84 21.87 26.37 0.61
CA GLU A 84 23.23 26.55 1.12
C GLU A 84 24.31 25.81 0.30
N PHE A 85 23.90 25.05 -0.72
CA PHE A 85 24.80 24.21 -1.52
C PHE A 85 25.17 24.85 -2.86
N GLU A 86 26.46 24.81 -3.21
CA GLU A 86 26.98 25.20 -4.51
C GLU A 86 26.96 23.99 -5.46
N PRO A 87 26.13 24.01 -6.53
CA PRO A 87 26.01 22.85 -7.41
C PRO A 87 27.24 22.55 -8.29
N GLN A 88 28.20 23.47 -8.43
CA GLN A 88 29.36 23.28 -9.32
C GLN A 88 30.51 22.49 -8.65
N ILE A 89 30.83 21.30 -9.18
CA ILE A 89 31.97 20.49 -8.74
C ILE A 89 33.29 21.22 -9.03
N GLY A 90 34.27 21.11 -8.13
CA GLY A 90 35.60 21.70 -8.26
C GLY A 90 35.73 23.11 -7.67
N ARG A 91 34.63 23.72 -7.21
CA ARG A 91 34.67 24.89 -6.32
C ARG A 91 34.75 24.41 -4.88
N ARG A 92 35.65 25.01 -4.09
CA ARG A 92 35.76 24.64 -2.66
C ARG A 92 34.45 24.97 -1.98
N GLU A 93 33.84 23.97 -1.36
CA GLU A 93 32.63 24.17 -0.59
C GLU A 93 32.95 24.90 0.72
N ILE A 94 32.17 25.94 1.03
CA ILE A 94 32.35 26.73 2.25
C ILE A 94 31.39 26.19 3.31
N GLU A 95 31.93 25.56 4.34
CA GLU A 95 31.18 25.15 5.54
C GLU A 95 30.89 26.37 6.43
N SER A 96 29.96 27.21 5.99
CA SER A 96 29.56 28.40 6.74
C SER A 96 28.83 28.01 8.04
N PRO A 97 28.91 28.83 9.11
CA PRO A 97 28.13 28.59 10.33
C PRO A 97 26.61 28.47 10.06
N ARG A 98 26.12 29.19 9.06
CA ARG A 98 24.72 29.13 8.61
C ARG A 98 24.39 27.77 7.99
N LYS A 99 25.24 27.25 7.09
CA LYS A 99 25.07 25.92 6.49
C LYS A 99 25.05 24.83 7.56
N LEU A 100 26.03 24.86 8.47
CA LEU A 100 26.10 23.90 9.59
C LEU A 100 24.84 23.95 10.46
N LYS A 101 24.33 25.15 10.78
CA LYS A 101 23.07 25.31 11.51
C LYS A 101 21.87 24.74 10.75
N ARG A 102 21.80 24.91 9.41
CA ARG A 102 20.72 24.33 8.60
C ARG A 102 20.81 22.81 8.51
N ILE A 103 22.03 22.25 8.43
CA ILE A 103 22.26 20.80 8.52
C ILE A 103 21.78 20.28 9.88
N ASP A 104 22.14 20.93 10.98
CA ASP A 104 21.72 20.51 12.32
C ASP A 104 20.21 20.61 12.53
N ASN A 105 19.58 21.66 12.00
CA ASN A 105 18.12 21.78 12.02
C ASN A 105 17.46 20.65 11.22
N PHE A 106 17.94 20.38 10.00
CA PHE A 106 17.43 19.27 9.17
C PHE A 106 17.57 17.93 9.88
N MET A 107 18.76 17.60 10.39
CA MET A 107 18.98 16.35 11.14
C MET A 107 18.10 16.25 12.39
N THR A 108 17.83 17.37 13.06
CA THR A 108 16.96 17.44 14.24
C THR A 108 15.50 17.19 13.89
N GLU A 109 15.01 17.69 12.76
CA GLU A 109 13.65 17.39 12.30
C GLU A 109 13.52 15.94 11.81
N ILE A 110 14.51 15.46 11.06
CA ILE A 110 14.54 14.09 10.52
C ILE A 110 14.51 13.04 11.63
N ILE A 111 15.30 13.20 12.69
CA ILE A 111 15.42 12.19 13.76
C ILE A 111 14.15 12.07 14.62
N LYS A 112 13.30 13.11 14.66
CA LYS A 112 12.02 13.10 15.40
C LYS A 112 10.96 12.23 14.74
N THR A 113 11.14 11.90 13.46
CA THR A 113 10.13 11.22 12.65
C THR A 113 9.96 9.76 13.05
N LYS A 114 8.75 9.24 12.84
CA LYS A 114 8.49 7.81 13.02
C LYS A 114 9.34 6.93 12.09
N VAL A 115 9.60 7.40 10.86
CA VAL A 115 10.46 6.74 9.87
C VAL A 115 11.86 6.51 10.44
N MET A 116 12.49 7.55 11.01
CA MET A 116 13.82 7.42 11.58
C MET A 116 13.84 6.61 12.87
N ASN A 117 12.80 6.71 13.71
CA ASN A 117 12.69 5.83 14.87
C ASN A 117 12.59 4.35 14.45
N VAL A 118 11.77 4.01 13.45
CA VAL A 118 11.67 2.64 12.92
C VAL A 118 13.02 2.17 12.34
N THR A 119 13.72 3.05 11.61
CA THR A 119 15.05 2.77 11.07
C THR A 119 16.07 2.50 12.18
N TYR A 120 16.10 3.34 13.21
CA TYR A 120 16.93 3.17 14.40
C TYR A 120 16.65 1.83 15.09
N GLN A 121 15.38 1.49 15.32
CA GLN A 121 15.00 0.22 15.96
C GLN A 121 15.38 -0.99 15.12
N PHE A 122 15.26 -0.89 13.79
CA PHE A 122 15.68 -1.96 12.87
C PHE A 122 17.18 -2.20 12.95
N LEU A 123 17.99 -1.15 12.87
CA LEU A 123 19.45 -1.25 12.99
C LEU A 123 19.89 -1.69 14.39
N LYS A 124 19.18 -1.26 15.44
CA LYS A 124 19.43 -1.69 16.82
C LYS A 124 19.21 -3.18 17.03
N LYS A 125 18.14 -3.74 16.44
CA LYS A 125 17.89 -5.20 16.46
C LYS A 125 18.97 -6.00 15.75
N LEU A 126 19.67 -5.39 14.80
CA LEU A 126 20.80 -5.98 14.09
C LEU A 126 22.15 -5.73 14.80
N ASN A 127 22.12 -5.20 16.03
CA ASN A 127 23.29 -4.87 16.84
C ASN A 127 24.26 -3.90 16.13
N CYS A 128 23.72 -2.92 15.37
CA CYS A 128 24.53 -1.87 14.76
C CYS A 128 25.12 -0.98 15.86
N SER A 129 26.45 -0.82 15.87
CA SER A 129 27.19 -0.07 16.90
C SER A 129 26.76 1.39 17.06
N GLU A 130 26.16 1.96 16.02
CA GLU A 130 25.78 3.37 15.97
C GLU A 130 24.36 3.61 16.50
N THR A 131 23.77 2.61 17.16
CA THR A 131 22.41 2.65 17.74
C THR A 131 22.37 2.56 19.26
N ASP A 132 23.47 2.93 19.93
CA ASP A 132 23.55 3.02 21.40
C ASP A 132 22.53 4.03 21.96
N SER A 133 22.45 5.19 21.31
CA SER A 133 21.49 6.25 21.62
C SER A 133 20.96 6.90 20.34
N MET A 134 19.83 7.60 20.44
CA MET A 134 19.30 8.35 19.30
C MET A 134 20.24 9.48 18.86
N GLU A 135 21.00 10.07 19.79
CA GLU A 135 21.99 11.10 19.46
C GLU A 135 23.19 10.49 18.74
N THR A 136 23.70 9.33 19.19
CA THR A 136 24.74 8.58 18.47
C THR A 136 24.31 8.26 17.05
N PHE A 137 23.07 7.79 16.88
CA PHE A 137 22.49 7.48 15.58
C PHE A 137 22.37 8.72 14.69
N LYS A 138 21.89 9.85 15.23
CA LYS A 138 21.83 11.15 14.55
C LYS A 138 23.21 11.62 14.09
N GLN A 139 24.21 11.57 14.95
CA GLN A 139 25.58 11.98 14.63
C GLN A 139 26.21 11.06 13.57
N TRP A 140 25.95 9.76 13.65
CA TRP A 140 26.37 8.81 12.63
C TRP A 140 25.71 9.08 11.27
N LEU A 141 24.39 9.27 11.23
CA LEU A 141 23.69 9.65 10.00
C LEU A 141 24.21 10.97 9.43
N LYS A 142 24.40 11.98 10.28
CA LYS A 142 24.96 13.28 9.89
C LYS A 142 26.34 13.08 9.24
N LYS A 143 27.20 12.28 9.85
CA LYS A 143 28.52 11.95 9.30
C LYS A 143 28.42 11.17 7.98
N LEU A 144 27.55 10.16 7.89
CA LEU A 144 27.35 9.37 6.69
C LEU A 144 26.94 10.23 5.49
N TRP A 145 26.01 11.16 5.72
CA TRP A 145 25.39 11.94 4.65
C TRP A 145 26.13 13.24 4.32
N PHE A 146 26.69 13.94 5.31
CA PHE A 146 27.25 15.29 5.15
C PHE A 146 28.78 15.37 5.24
N THR A 147 29.49 14.27 5.50
CA THR A 147 30.97 14.33 5.45
C THR A 147 31.41 14.55 4.01
N THR A 148 32.13 15.64 3.78
CA THR A 148 32.65 15.98 2.48
C THR A 148 33.91 15.16 2.14
N PHE A 149 34.06 14.78 0.87
CA PHE A 149 35.18 14.02 0.35
C PHE A 149 35.56 14.50 -1.05
N PRO A 150 36.83 14.35 -1.47
CA PRO A 150 37.27 14.80 -2.77
C PRO A 150 36.91 13.80 -3.87
N ARG A 151 36.13 14.25 -4.87
CA ARG A 151 35.81 13.43 -6.05
C ARG A 151 36.90 13.45 -7.11
N ARG A 152 37.63 14.56 -7.24
CA ARG A 152 38.80 14.73 -8.12
C ARG A 152 40.00 15.27 -7.35
N LYS A 153 41.18 15.21 -7.97
CA LYS A 153 42.50 15.64 -7.45
C LYS A 153 42.41 16.80 -6.44
N ARG A 154 42.47 16.44 -5.15
CA ARG A 154 42.73 17.29 -3.95
C ARG A 154 41.65 18.29 -3.49
N THR A 155 40.55 18.52 -4.20
CA THR A 155 39.47 19.41 -3.71
C THR A 155 38.39 18.61 -3.00
N VAL A 156 38.18 18.86 -1.70
CA VAL A 156 37.06 18.33 -0.92
C VAL A 156 35.84 19.19 -1.21
N ASP A 157 34.90 18.70 -2.01
CA ASP A 157 33.86 19.52 -2.63
C ASP A 157 32.49 18.83 -2.70
N SER A 158 32.31 17.71 -1.98
CA SER A 158 31.09 16.95 -2.15
C SER A 158 30.80 15.96 -1.02
N SER A 159 29.53 15.78 -0.72
CA SER A 159 29.00 14.78 0.22
C SER A 159 27.98 13.83 -0.44
N ALA A 160 27.60 12.77 0.28
CA ALA A 160 26.53 11.87 -0.19
C ALA A 160 25.19 12.61 -0.33
N PHE A 161 24.91 13.52 0.61
CA PHE A 161 23.72 14.35 0.61
C PHE A 161 23.66 15.26 -0.61
N GLU A 162 24.75 15.98 -0.90
CA GLU A 162 24.85 16.81 -2.10
C GLU A 162 24.59 16.01 -3.36
N HIS A 163 25.21 14.84 -3.48
CA HIS A 163 24.99 14.00 -4.65
C HIS A 163 23.52 13.60 -4.82
N VAL A 164 22.95 12.99 -3.77
CA VAL A 164 21.68 12.28 -3.89
C VAL A 164 20.52 13.27 -3.84
N PHE A 165 20.51 14.21 -2.90
CA PHE A 165 19.42 15.15 -2.69
C PHE A 165 19.56 16.42 -3.53
N ILE A 166 20.75 17.01 -3.59
CA ILE A 166 20.93 18.35 -4.18
C ILE A 166 21.21 18.29 -5.69
N GLY A 167 22.00 17.32 -6.12
CA GLY A 167 22.57 17.24 -7.46
C GLY A 167 23.82 18.09 -7.64
N GLU A 168 24.64 17.71 -8.61
CA GLU A 168 25.89 18.38 -8.93
C GLU A 168 26.09 18.54 -10.44
N LEU A 169 26.82 19.58 -10.84
CA LEU A 169 27.24 19.85 -12.22
C LEU A 169 28.73 19.54 -12.35
N GLU A 170 29.06 18.59 -13.24
CA GLU A 170 30.43 18.28 -13.63
C GLU A 170 30.63 18.60 -15.12
N GLY A 171 31.08 19.83 -15.41
CA GLY A 171 31.18 20.32 -16.78
C GLY A 171 29.82 20.30 -17.48
N LYS A 172 29.69 19.52 -18.55
CA LYS A 172 28.42 19.33 -19.29
C LYS A 172 27.63 18.10 -18.84
N LYS A 173 27.75 17.68 -17.58
CA LYS A 173 27.00 16.54 -17.02
C LYS A 173 26.32 16.91 -15.70
N VAL A 174 25.04 16.56 -15.58
CA VAL A 174 24.35 16.52 -14.29
C VAL A 174 24.66 15.18 -13.63
N LYS A 175 25.19 15.22 -12.40
CA LYS A 175 25.42 14.08 -11.53
C LYS A 175 24.45 14.11 -10.36
N GLY A 176 23.99 12.94 -9.92
CA GLY A 176 23.08 12.87 -8.80
C GLY A 176 21.72 13.48 -9.11
N LEU A 177 21.12 14.22 -8.17
CA LEU A 177 19.76 14.76 -8.24
C LEU A 177 18.71 13.64 -8.40
N HIS A 178 18.38 13.00 -7.28
CA HIS A 178 17.46 11.86 -7.18
C HIS A 178 16.30 12.11 -6.20
N ASN A 179 16.19 13.32 -5.66
CA ASN A 179 15.11 13.73 -4.78
C ASN A 179 14.07 14.58 -5.53
N TRP A 180 12.81 14.16 -5.49
CA TRP A 180 11.74 14.80 -6.24
C TRP A 180 11.38 16.20 -5.70
N ILE A 181 11.58 16.44 -4.40
CA ILE A 181 11.33 17.76 -3.78
C ILE A 181 12.33 18.78 -4.34
N ARG A 182 13.61 18.40 -4.46
CA ARG A 182 14.65 19.25 -5.08
C ARG A 182 14.35 19.49 -6.55
N PHE A 183 13.95 18.44 -7.26
CA PHE A 183 13.55 18.55 -8.66
C PHE A 183 12.43 19.59 -8.83
N ALA A 184 11.36 19.47 -8.06
CA ALA A 184 10.24 20.41 -8.08
C ALA A 184 10.65 21.84 -7.71
N TYR A 185 11.51 21.99 -6.70
CA TYR A 185 12.07 23.28 -6.32
C TYR A 185 12.79 23.95 -7.50
N LEU A 186 13.68 23.22 -8.19
CA LEU A 186 14.43 23.76 -9.33
C LEU A 186 13.52 24.06 -10.53
N GLU A 187 12.55 23.20 -10.81
CA GLU A 187 11.56 23.37 -11.89
C GLU A 187 10.67 24.60 -11.62
N SER A 188 10.26 24.81 -10.36
CA SER A 188 9.49 26.00 -9.96
C SER A 188 10.26 27.31 -10.12
N LYS A 189 11.60 27.26 -10.04
CA LYS A 189 12.50 28.40 -10.22
C LYS A 189 12.93 28.60 -11.68
N GLY A 190 12.40 27.80 -12.63
CA GLY A 190 12.80 27.84 -14.03
C GLY A 190 14.26 27.44 -14.28
N LYS A 191 14.91 26.78 -13.31
CA LYS A 191 16.31 26.32 -13.44
C LYS A 191 16.43 24.93 -14.04
N LEU A 192 15.33 24.18 -14.02
CA LEU A 192 15.26 22.81 -14.50
C LEU A 192 14.09 22.67 -15.48
N ASP A 193 14.38 22.03 -16.62
CA ASP A 193 13.42 21.72 -17.67
C ASP A 193 13.25 20.21 -17.79
N TYR A 194 12.04 19.72 -17.56
CA TYR A 194 11.68 18.36 -17.89
C TYR A 194 11.76 18.11 -19.41
N ILE A 195 12.33 16.98 -19.83
CA ILE A 195 12.39 16.58 -21.25
C ILE A 195 11.31 15.54 -21.55
N GLY A 196 11.18 14.51 -20.72
CA GLY A 196 10.26 13.41 -20.96
C GLY A 196 10.60 12.17 -20.12
N PHE A 197 9.75 11.16 -20.20
CA PHE A 197 9.93 9.92 -19.43
C PHE A 197 10.57 8.80 -20.24
N ILE A 198 11.19 7.88 -19.51
CA ILE A 198 11.82 6.65 -20.01
C ILE A 198 11.03 5.45 -19.51
N SER A 199 10.68 5.46 -18.23
CA SER A 199 9.80 4.46 -17.64
C SER A 199 8.82 5.14 -16.69
N GLU A 200 7.54 4.86 -16.91
CA GLU A 200 6.44 5.30 -16.07
C GLU A 200 6.09 4.21 -15.04
N ARG A 201 6.09 4.58 -13.76
CA ARG A 201 5.60 3.74 -12.65
C ARG A 201 4.67 4.55 -11.76
N GLN A 202 3.70 5.23 -12.39
CA GLN A 202 2.71 6.07 -11.72
C GLN A 202 3.38 7.03 -10.73
N ASP A 203 2.86 7.13 -9.51
CA ASP A 203 3.36 7.98 -8.42
C ASP A 203 4.37 7.24 -7.51
N SER A 204 4.94 6.12 -7.97
CA SER A 204 5.94 5.34 -7.22
C SER A 204 7.36 5.82 -7.51
N VAL A 205 7.85 5.60 -8.73
CA VAL A 205 9.24 5.89 -9.11
C VAL A 205 9.28 6.43 -10.54
N ALA A 206 9.83 7.63 -10.71
CA ALA A 206 10.05 8.19 -12.03
C ALA A 206 11.38 7.72 -12.59
N THR A 207 11.44 7.40 -13.89
CA THR A 207 12.69 7.34 -14.66
C THR A 207 12.57 8.32 -15.82
N ILE A 208 13.27 9.45 -15.71
CA ILE A 208 13.06 10.63 -16.55
C ILE A 208 14.36 11.23 -17.09
N SER A 209 14.23 12.04 -18.14
CA SER A 209 15.28 12.94 -18.63
C SER A 209 14.89 14.40 -18.39
N PHE A 210 15.87 15.25 -18.10
CA PHE A 210 15.68 16.67 -17.86
C PHE A 210 16.97 17.46 -18.11
N LYS A 211 16.86 18.78 -18.27
CA LYS A 211 17.99 19.71 -18.27
C LYS A 211 18.02 20.49 -16.97
N TRP A 212 19.19 20.66 -16.39
CA TRP A 212 19.41 21.58 -15.27
C TRP A 212 20.51 22.56 -15.65
N SER A 213 20.21 23.86 -15.62
CA SER A 213 21.14 24.92 -16.06
C SER A 213 21.70 24.64 -17.47
N ASN A 214 20.83 24.28 -18.42
CA ASN A 214 21.15 23.90 -19.80
C ASN A 214 21.99 22.63 -19.99
N VAL A 215 22.22 21.85 -18.93
CA VAL A 215 22.95 20.59 -18.99
C VAL A 215 21.98 19.42 -18.90
N THR A 216 22.00 18.52 -19.88
CA THR A 216 21.12 17.35 -19.93
C THR A 216 21.55 16.27 -18.94
N LYS A 217 20.60 15.80 -18.12
CA LYS A 217 20.66 14.50 -17.46
C LYS A 217 19.88 13.49 -18.31
N PRO A 218 20.54 12.52 -18.97
CA PRO A 218 19.86 11.60 -19.87
C PRO A 218 18.93 10.64 -19.12
N VAL A 219 19.31 10.20 -17.91
CA VAL A 219 18.52 9.28 -17.09
C VAL A 219 18.62 9.69 -15.63
N GLY A 220 17.48 9.92 -14.99
CA GLY A 220 17.37 10.19 -13.56
C GLY A 220 16.20 9.45 -12.94
N GLY A 221 16.48 8.68 -11.88
CA GLY A 221 15.46 8.03 -11.06
C GLY A 221 15.15 8.80 -9.79
N MET A 222 13.89 8.85 -9.36
CA MET A 222 13.50 9.41 -8.06
C MET A 222 12.27 8.70 -7.51
N LEU A 223 12.22 8.53 -6.18
CA LEU A 223 11.02 8.08 -5.48
C LEU A 223 10.03 9.25 -5.46
N LEU A 224 8.81 9.04 -5.92
CA LEU A 224 7.82 10.10 -6.07
C LEU A 224 6.95 10.20 -4.81
N GLY A 225 6.85 11.40 -4.26
CA GLY A 225 6.02 11.67 -3.09
C GLY A 225 6.55 11.10 -1.78
N SER A 226 7.79 10.62 -1.73
CA SER A 226 8.49 10.26 -0.49
C SER A 226 8.83 11.49 0.34
N SER A 227 8.95 11.35 1.66
CA SER A 227 9.56 12.39 2.49
C SER A 227 11.09 12.37 2.43
N PRO A 228 11.76 13.46 2.87
CA PRO A 228 13.21 13.49 3.00
C PRO A 228 13.78 12.38 3.90
N GLU A 229 13.09 12.07 5.00
CA GLU A 229 13.47 11.01 5.94
C GLU A 229 13.27 9.62 5.34
N PHE A 230 12.24 9.39 4.52
CA PHE A 230 12.06 8.11 3.84
C PHE A 230 13.21 7.83 2.86
N ASP A 231 13.53 8.79 1.99
CA ASP A 231 14.65 8.70 1.05
C ASP A 231 15.96 8.43 1.80
N MET A 232 16.23 9.21 2.86
CA MET A 232 17.43 9.09 3.66
C MET A 232 17.52 7.71 4.35
N ALA A 233 16.42 7.22 4.93
CA ALA A 233 16.37 5.94 5.60
C ALA A 233 16.60 4.78 4.63
N ILE A 234 15.82 4.69 3.55
CA ILE A 234 15.89 3.55 2.64
C ILE A 234 17.22 3.49 1.89
N PHE A 235 17.78 4.64 1.49
CA PHE A 235 19.09 4.69 0.85
C PHE A 235 20.22 4.34 1.83
N THR A 236 20.09 4.69 3.11
CA THR A 236 21.03 4.25 4.15
C THR A 236 20.99 2.74 4.33
N LEU A 237 19.80 2.14 4.44
CA LEU A 237 19.64 0.69 4.59
C LEU A 237 20.20 -0.05 3.36
N CYS A 238 19.89 0.42 2.15
CA CYS A 238 20.42 -0.17 0.92
C CYS A 238 21.94 -0.04 0.82
N TYR A 239 22.51 1.09 1.26
CA TYR A 239 23.96 1.24 1.35
C TYR A 239 24.60 0.25 2.31
N LEU A 240 24.01 0.05 3.49
CA LEU A 240 24.54 -0.89 4.50
C LEU A 240 24.46 -2.35 4.05
N PHE A 241 23.32 -2.76 3.49
CA PHE A 241 23.05 -4.18 3.24
C PHE A 241 23.35 -4.64 1.80
N ARG A 242 23.43 -3.70 0.85
CA ARG A 242 23.74 -3.97 -0.57
C ARG A 242 24.76 -2.93 -1.11
N PRO A 243 25.94 -2.76 -0.47
CA PRO A 243 26.94 -1.79 -0.92
C PRO A 243 27.58 -2.18 -2.25
N GLY A 244 28.22 -1.20 -2.91
CA GLY A 244 29.15 -1.45 -4.01
C GLY A 244 28.48 -1.84 -5.32
N GLY A 245 27.29 -1.31 -5.58
CA GLY A 245 26.53 -1.55 -6.82
C GLY A 245 25.60 -2.77 -6.77
N LYS A 246 25.53 -3.48 -5.63
CA LYS A 246 24.58 -4.58 -5.47
C LYS A 246 23.13 -4.03 -5.49
N PRO A 247 22.21 -4.71 -6.19
CA PRO A 247 20.82 -4.26 -6.27
C PRO A 247 20.14 -4.43 -4.90
N CYS A 248 19.54 -3.35 -4.40
CA CYS A 248 18.67 -3.36 -3.23
C CYS A 248 17.22 -3.24 -3.68
N ARG A 249 16.49 -4.36 -3.69
CA ARG A 249 15.13 -4.42 -4.24
C ARG A 249 14.10 -4.30 -3.14
N PHE A 250 13.10 -3.44 -3.33
CA PHE A 250 11.93 -3.36 -2.48
C PHE A 250 10.70 -2.85 -3.24
N TYR A 251 9.50 -3.04 -2.69
CA TYR A 251 8.30 -2.42 -3.23
C TYR A 251 8.03 -1.05 -2.60
N TYR A 252 7.83 -0.04 -3.45
CA TYR A 252 7.41 1.31 -3.06
C TYR A 252 6.11 1.65 -3.78
N LYS A 253 5.05 2.02 -3.05
CA LYS A 253 3.72 2.32 -3.61
C LYS A 253 3.26 1.29 -4.65
N GLY A 254 3.45 0.01 -4.34
CA GLY A 254 3.04 -1.11 -5.19
C GLY A 254 3.95 -1.43 -6.38
N CYS A 255 5.03 -0.68 -6.63
CA CYS A 255 5.99 -0.99 -7.71
C CYS A 255 7.36 -1.40 -7.17
N GLU A 256 7.99 -2.36 -7.82
CA GLU A 256 9.38 -2.76 -7.55
C GLU A 256 10.29 -1.58 -7.84
N VAL A 257 11.15 -1.27 -6.88
CA VAL A 257 12.23 -0.30 -6.97
C VAL A 257 13.52 -1.03 -6.69
N THR A 258 14.53 -0.78 -7.51
CA THR A 258 15.90 -1.18 -7.24
C THR A 258 16.74 0.04 -6.90
N VAL A 259 17.18 0.16 -5.65
CA VAL A 259 18.19 1.14 -5.27
C VAL A 259 19.58 0.56 -5.51
N VAL A 260 20.44 1.34 -6.17
CA VAL A 260 21.86 1.01 -6.36
C VAL A 260 22.67 2.06 -5.63
N SER A 261 23.60 1.62 -4.79
CA SER A 261 24.47 2.51 -4.01
C SER A 261 25.96 2.19 -4.22
N TYR A 262 26.82 3.21 -4.20
CA TYR A 262 28.26 3.05 -4.28
C TYR A 262 28.97 3.85 -3.18
N TYR A 263 30.19 3.45 -2.88
CA TYR A 263 31.10 4.16 -2.01
C TYR A 263 32.41 4.50 -2.71
N ILE A 264 33.11 5.49 -2.17
CA ILE A 264 34.49 5.82 -2.53
C ILE A 264 35.35 5.53 -1.32
N GLN A 265 36.48 4.86 -1.54
CA GLN A 265 37.47 4.62 -0.49
C GLN A 265 38.52 5.75 -0.47
N ARG A 266 38.76 6.34 0.71
CA ARG A 266 39.81 7.35 0.97
C ARG A 266 40.44 7.08 2.32
N ASN A 267 41.77 7.00 2.38
CA ASN A 267 42.54 6.79 3.62
C ASN A 267 41.98 5.63 4.47
N GLY A 268 41.66 4.50 3.83
CA GLY A 268 41.09 3.32 4.50
C GLY A 268 39.62 3.43 4.93
N LYS A 269 38.93 4.55 4.65
CA LYS A 269 37.52 4.76 5.00
C LYS A 269 36.62 4.74 3.76
N ASN A 270 35.45 4.12 3.89
CA ASN A 270 34.42 4.12 2.86
C ASN A 270 33.45 5.28 3.09
N PHE A 271 33.26 6.10 2.06
CA PHE A 271 32.30 7.20 2.03
C PHE A 271 31.19 6.84 1.06
N MET A 272 29.94 6.88 1.51
CA MET A 272 28.81 6.75 0.59
C MET A 272 28.92 7.85 -0.47
N SER A 273 28.93 7.46 -1.74
CA SER A 273 29.18 8.37 -2.86
C SER A 273 27.90 8.65 -3.64
N THR A 274 27.06 7.63 -3.83
CA THR A 274 25.78 7.77 -4.50
C THR A 274 24.81 6.69 -4.03
N ALA A 275 23.52 7.01 -4.06
CA ALA A 275 22.43 6.07 -4.07
C ALA A 275 21.34 6.63 -4.97
N TYR A 276 20.75 5.78 -5.80
CA TYR A 276 19.67 6.20 -6.67
C TYR A 276 18.69 5.05 -6.94
N PRO A 277 17.39 5.36 -7.02
CA PRO A 277 16.38 4.37 -7.36
C PRO A 277 16.35 4.16 -8.88
N LYS A 278 16.02 2.94 -9.28
CA LYS A 278 15.64 2.54 -10.62
C LYS A 278 14.26 1.90 -10.55
N ALA A 279 13.41 2.19 -11.53
CA ALA A 279 12.18 1.44 -11.71
C ALA A 279 12.50 -0.04 -11.98
N GLY A 280 11.89 -0.95 -11.21
CA GLY A 280 11.84 -2.36 -11.53
C GLY A 280 10.81 -2.67 -12.60
N ASP A 281 10.72 -3.93 -13.00
CA ASP A 281 9.83 -4.37 -14.08
C ASP A 281 8.42 -4.72 -13.59
N ILE A 282 8.29 -4.92 -12.26
CA ILE A 282 7.07 -5.43 -11.64
C ILE A 282 6.35 -4.30 -10.89
N CYS A 283 5.08 -4.09 -11.18
CA CYS A 283 4.15 -3.44 -10.24
C CYS A 283 3.07 -4.45 -9.85
N LEU A 284 2.77 -4.55 -8.56
CA LEU A 284 1.81 -5.48 -7.97
C LEU A 284 0.35 -5.07 -8.19
N THR A 285 0.12 -3.94 -8.87
CA THR A 285 -1.20 -3.53 -9.35
C THR A 285 -1.49 -4.15 -10.72
N PRO A 286 -2.71 -4.66 -10.97
CA PRO A 286 -3.19 -4.80 -12.34
C PRO A 286 -3.16 -3.40 -12.99
N LYS A 287 -2.90 -3.32 -14.29
CA LYS A 287 -2.99 -2.09 -15.11
C LYS A 287 -4.44 -1.55 -15.19
N THR A 288 -5.04 -1.25 -14.04
CA THR A 288 -6.44 -0.82 -13.85
C THR A 288 -6.59 0.32 -12.85
N HIS A 289 -5.52 1.06 -12.55
CA HIS A 289 -5.69 2.49 -12.67
C HIS A 289 -5.48 2.78 -14.14
N LEU A 290 -6.55 3.22 -14.78
CA LEU A 290 -6.61 3.75 -16.15
C LEU A 290 -5.23 4.23 -16.56
N LEU A 291 -4.74 3.80 -17.74
CA LEU A 291 -3.73 4.55 -18.49
C LEU A 291 -3.93 6.02 -18.13
N HIS A 292 -2.98 6.60 -17.41
CA HIS A 292 -2.89 8.03 -17.26
C HIS A 292 -2.46 8.55 -18.63
N ASP A 293 -3.31 8.37 -19.63
CA ASP A 293 -3.33 9.21 -20.82
C ASP A 293 -3.85 10.57 -20.31
N TYR A 294 -3.00 11.26 -19.55
CA TYR A 294 -3.13 12.68 -19.26
C TYR A 294 -2.88 13.42 -20.58
N ARG A 295 -3.79 13.29 -21.55
CA ARG A 295 -3.95 14.33 -22.55
C ARG A 295 -4.73 15.45 -21.89
N ILE A 296 -3.99 16.39 -21.32
CA ILE A 296 -4.52 17.70 -21.01
C ILE A 296 -4.96 18.32 -22.35
N PRO A 297 -6.20 18.80 -22.50
CA PRO A 297 -6.53 19.69 -23.59
C PRO A 297 -5.58 20.90 -23.50
N GLN A 298 -4.94 21.24 -24.62
CA GLN A 298 -3.88 22.24 -24.76
C GLN A 298 -4.18 23.61 -24.12
N ALA A 299 -5.45 23.91 -23.82
CA ALA A 299 -5.93 25.17 -23.25
C ALA A 299 -5.99 25.23 -21.71
N GLU A 300 -5.78 24.12 -20.97
CA GLU A 300 -5.94 24.10 -19.50
C GLU A 300 -4.66 23.73 -18.73
N ALA A 301 -3.58 23.44 -19.47
CA ALA A 301 -2.21 23.41 -18.96
C ALA A 301 -1.48 24.76 -19.14
N ASP A 302 -2.22 25.86 -19.27
CA ASP A 302 -1.67 27.22 -19.38
C ASP A 302 -1.02 27.70 -18.06
N VAL A 303 0.04 27.02 -17.65
CA VAL A 303 1.23 27.66 -17.11
C VAL A 303 2.29 27.44 -18.19
N LYS A 304 2.26 28.26 -19.24
CA LYS A 304 3.35 28.33 -20.20
C LYS A 304 4.65 28.63 -19.45
N LYS A 305 5.78 28.24 -20.05
CA LYS A 305 7.14 28.59 -19.61
C LYS A 305 7.42 30.11 -19.77
N GLU A 306 6.50 30.97 -19.32
CA GLU A 306 6.73 32.42 -19.31
C GLU A 306 7.62 32.78 -18.11
N ASN A 307 8.55 33.69 -18.37
CA ASN A 307 9.66 34.11 -17.51
C ASN A 307 9.25 34.83 -16.22
N ASP A 308 7.99 34.77 -15.83
CA ASP A 308 7.49 35.40 -14.62
C ASP A 308 7.34 34.41 -13.48
N THR A 309 7.66 34.91 -12.29
CA THR A 309 7.67 34.27 -10.99
C THR A 309 6.29 33.72 -10.60
N VAL A 310 5.83 32.64 -11.25
CA VAL A 310 4.64 31.91 -10.81
C VAL A 310 5.00 31.21 -9.50
N PRO A 311 4.40 31.61 -8.36
CA PRO A 311 4.78 31.05 -7.09
C PRO A 311 4.36 29.59 -7.00
N ILE A 312 5.01 28.86 -6.09
CA ILE A 312 4.75 27.44 -5.71
C ILE A 312 3.34 27.26 -5.08
N TYR A 313 2.39 28.13 -5.38
CA TYR A 313 1.15 28.35 -4.64
C TYR A 313 -0.05 28.09 -5.55
N GLY A 314 -0.44 26.83 -5.66
CA GLY A 314 -1.67 26.41 -6.31
C GLY A 314 -2.56 25.60 -5.37
N ASN A 315 -3.89 25.70 -5.55
CA ASN A 315 -4.81 24.76 -4.94
C ASN A 315 -4.73 23.43 -5.70
N CYS A 316 -3.81 22.54 -5.31
CA CYS A 316 -3.62 21.27 -6.00
C CYS A 316 -4.92 20.43 -6.01
N SER A 317 -5.82 20.61 -5.04
CA SER A 317 -7.15 19.96 -5.06
C SER A 317 -8.05 20.48 -6.17
N MET A 318 -7.94 21.76 -6.56
CA MET A 318 -8.68 22.33 -7.71
C MET A 318 -8.07 21.86 -9.03
N LEU A 319 -6.74 21.77 -9.13
CA LEU A 319 -6.07 21.22 -10.31
C LEU A 319 -6.43 19.74 -10.47
N HIS A 320 -6.31 18.95 -9.40
CA HIS A 320 -6.68 17.53 -9.35
C HIS A 320 -8.16 17.32 -9.71
N LYS A 321 -9.09 18.08 -9.11
CA LYS A 321 -10.52 18.03 -9.45
C LYS A 321 -10.81 18.47 -10.88
N LYS A 322 -10.13 19.50 -11.42
CA LYS A 322 -10.32 19.94 -12.82
C LYS A 322 -9.80 18.92 -13.81
N MET A 323 -8.63 18.32 -13.54
CA MET A 323 -8.07 17.21 -14.32
C MET A 323 -8.98 15.98 -14.30
N GLN A 324 -9.71 15.75 -13.19
CA GLN A 324 -10.78 14.75 -13.12
C GLN A 324 -12.07 15.18 -13.85
N PHE A 325 -12.48 16.46 -13.76
CA PHE A 325 -13.71 17.00 -14.36
C PHE A 325 -13.68 17.06 -15.89
N LEU A 326 -12.51 17.18 -16.50
CA LEU A 326 -12.35 17.16 -17.97
C LEU A 326 -12.61 15.78 -18.60
N ARG A 327 -12.68 14.71 -17.80
CA ARG A 327 -13.24 13.42 -18.23
C ARG A 327 -14.77 13.40 -18.32
N MET A 328 -15.46 14.35 -17.67
CA MET A 328 -16.92 14.34 -17.55
C MET A 328 -17.63 15.29 -18.51
N LYS A 329 -16.92 16.11 -19.29
CA LYS A 329 -17.54 17.00 -20.30
C LYS A 329 -17.82 16.30 -21.63
N ILE A 330 -18.52 15.18 -21.59
CA ILE A 330 -19.50 14.78 -22.61
C ILE A 330 -20.66 14.16 -21.80
N ILE A 331 -21.87 14.68 -21.97
CA ILE A 331 -23.17 14.39 -21.31
C ILE A 331 -23.64 15.51 -20.32
N PRO A 332 -24.72 16.26 -20.62
CA PRO A 332 -25.18 17.44 -19.84
C PRO A 332 -26.34 17.17 -18.85
N VAL A 333 -26.68 18.21 -18.03
CA VAL A 333 -27.96 18.48 -17.29
C VAL A 333 -28.00 17.93 -15.84
N VAL A 334 -28.35 18.62 -14.71
CA VAL A 334 -28.92 19.95 -14.36
C VAL A 334 -28.60 20.36 -12.90
N LYS A 335 -28.78 21.67 -12.61
CA LYS A 335 -28.54 22.46 -11.38
C LYS A 335 -29.86 22.75 -10.62
N HIS A 336 -29.92 22.67 -9.27
CA HIS A 336 -30.44 23.72 -8.33
C HIS A 336 -30.50 23.20 -6.85
N LEU A 337 -29.78 23.81 -5.88
CA LEU A 337 -30.13 24.88 -4.89
C LEU A 337 -31.10 24.41 -3.76
N LYS A 338 -31.04 24.78 -2.46
CA LYS A 338 -30.24 25.71 -1.62
C LYS A 338 -30.61 25.52 -0.12
N ASN A 339 -29.69 25.88 0.79
CA ASN A 339 -29.79 26.54 2.12
C ASN A 339 -30.78 26.08 3.23
N VAL A 340 -30.29 26.00 4.49
CA VAL A 340 -30.66 26.78 5.72
C VAL A 340 -29.66 26.38 6.85
N GLN A 341 -28.70 27.22 7.26
CA GLN A 341 -28.64 28.17 8.39
C GLN A 341 -28.57 27.55 9.83
N MET A 342 -27.37 27.66 10.44
CA MET A 342 -27.06 27.31 11.83
C MET A 342 -27.28 28.50 12.78
N LYS A 343 -27.74 28.25 14.01
CA LYS A 343 -27.39 29.03 15.21
C LYS A 343 -27.67 28.25 16.51
N ASN A 344 -26.77 28.45 17.48
CA ASN A 344 -26.90 28.26 18.94
C ASN A 344 -26.66 26.87 19.56
N TYR A 345 -25.40 26.56 19.89
CA TYR A 345 -25.05 25.61 20.96
C TYR A 345 -23.76 26.05 21.70
N PHE A 346 -23.81 27.19 22.40
CA PHE A 346 -22.69 27.67 23.24
C PHE A 346 -22.77 27.16 24.70
N TRP A 347 -23.87 26.50 25.09
CA TRP A 347 -24.07 25.98 26.46
C TRP A 347 -23.94 24.46 26.61
N PHE A 348 -23.90 23.70 25.51
CA PHE A 348 -23.70 22.24 25.54
C PHE A 348 -22.22 21.82 25.66
N HIS A 349 -21.27 22.71 25.36
CA HIS A 349 -19.85 22.38 25.38
C HIS A 349 -19.25 22.26 26.79
N ILE A 350 -19.80 22.97 27.78
CA ILE A 350 -19.25 22.99 29.14
C ILE A 350 -19.65 21.72 29.93
N LEU A 351 -20.82 21.14 29.63
CA LEU A 351 -21.26 19.88 30.25
C LEU A 351 -20.67 18.63 29.55
N TRP A 352 -20.30 18.73 28.27
CA TRP A 352 -19.64 17.64 27.52
C TRP A 352 -18.17 17.41 27.92
N LEU A 353 -17.51 18.43 28.45
CA LEU A 353 -16.09 18.36 28.84
C LEU A 353 -15.84 17.58 30.15
N LEU A 354 -16.88 17.31 30.95
CA LEU A 354 -16.74 16.67 32.28
C LEU A 354 -17.06 15.17 32.31
N PHE A 355 -17.43 14.54 31.18
CA PHE A 355 -17.73 13.10 31.10
C PHE A 355 -17.08 12.36 29.91
N LYS A 356 -15.86 12.72 29.51
CA LYS A 356 -15.05 11.84 28.65
C LYS A 356 -14.32 10.79 29.48
N SER A 357 -15.02 9.71 29.79
CA SER A 357 -14.34 8.42 29.94
C SER A 357 -13.73 8.06 28.57
N THR A 358 -12.44 7.73 28.56
CA THR A 358 -11.63 7.59 27.36
C THR A 358 -11.88 6.24 26.67
N SER A 359 -12.94 6.14 25.87
CA SER A 359 -13.00 5.16 24.79
C SER A 359 -12.59 5.85 23.49
N ALA A 360 -11.48 5.41 22.89
CA ALA A 360 -11.07 5.89 21.57
C ALA A 360 -12.11 5.42 20.54
N GLU A 361 -12.84 6.35 19.93
CA GLU A 361 -13.77 6.03 18.84
C GLU A 361 -12.99 5.74 17.55
N VAL A 362 -13.41 4.71 16.82
CA VAL A 362 -12.87 4.38 15.50
C VAL A 362 -13.16 5.54 14.54
N SER A 363 -12.12 6.06 13.88
CA SER A 363 -12.25 7.16 12.93
C SER A 363 -13.15 6.78 11.74
N LYS A 364 -13.89 7.76 11.23
CA LYS A 364 -14.78 7.56 10.08
C LYS A 364 -13.95 7.37 8.80
N VAL A 365 -14.11 6.23 8.14
CA VAL A 365 -13.42 5.86 6.90
C VAL A 365 -14.25 6.25 5.67
N SER A 366 -13.68 7.04 4.77
CA SER A 366 -14.30 7.40 3.48
C SER A 366 -14.41 6.21 2.53
N ASP A 367 -15.28 6.29 1.52
CA ASP A 367 -15.40 5.24 0.50
C ASP A 367 -14.11 5.08 -0.32
N GLU A 368 -13.37 6.17 -0.55
CA GLU A 368 -12.09 6.16 -1.26
C GLU A 368 -11.02 5.40 -0.46
N GLU A 369 -10.88 5.70 0.84
CA GLU A 369 -9.95 4.97 1.72
C GLU A 369 -10.28 3.48 1.79
N LEU A 370 -11.57 3.13 1.86
CA LEU A 370 -12.05 1.75 1.86
C LEU A 370 -11.69 1.02 0.55
N ILE A 371 -11.92 1.66 -0.60
CA ILE A 371 -11.55 1.10 -1.91
C ILE A 371 -10.03 0.91 -1.99
N ASN A 372 -9.25 1.89 -1.54
CA ASN A 372 -7.80 1.84 -1.58
C ASN A 372 -7.25 0.68 -0.74
N ILE A 373 -7.69 0.52 0.52
CA ILE A 373 -7.22 -0.59 1.35
C ILE A 373 -7.62 -1.94 0.75
N ILE A 374 -8.83 -2.10 0.21
CA ILE A 374 -9.24 -3.39 -0.39
C ILE A 374 -8.47 -3.69 -1.68
N ASN A 375 -8.11 -2.67 -2.48
CA ASN A 375 -7.20 -2.83 -3.61
C ASN A 375 -5.80 -3.24 -3.17
N ASP A 376 -5.28 -2.63 -2.10
CA ASP A 376 -3.97 -2.99 -1.53
C ASP A 376 -3.97 -4.44 -1.04
N LEU A 377 -4.99 -4.86 -0.29
CA LEU A 377 -5.15 -6.24 0.17
C LEU A 377 -5.16 -7.22 -1.00
N GLN A 378 -5.83 -6.88 -2.11
CA GLN A 378 -5.78 -7.68 -3.30
C GLN A 378 -4.36 -7.72 -3.90
N SER A 379 -3.63 -6.62 -3.98
CA SER A 379 -2.29 -6.62 -4.58
C SER A 379 -1.28 -7.50 -3.83
N VAL A 380 -1.45 -7.67 -2.52
CA VAL A 380 -0.53 -8.45 -1.65
C VAL A 380 -1.01 -9.86 -1.33
N ASP A 381 -2.14 -10.28 -1.87
CA ASP A 381 -2.70 -11.61 -1.68
C ASP A 381 -2.04 -12.64 -2.59
N VAL A 382 -0.83 -13.07 -2.19
CA VAL A 382 -0.02 -14.08 -2.88
C VAL A 382 -0.67 -15.47 -2.91
N ASN A 383 -1.64 -15.72 -2.01
CA ASN A 383 -2.34 -17.00 -1.89
C ASN A 383 -3.63 -17.07 -2.72
N ARG A 384 -4.00 -16.02 -3.45
CA ARG A 384 -5.07 -16.06 -4.46
C ARG A 384 -4.83 -17.16 -5.49
N ALA A 385 -5.90 -17.68 -6.07
CA ALA A 385 -5.82 -18.57 -7.22
C ALA A 385 -5.56 -17.75 -8.50
N ALA A 386 -4.54 -18.13 -9.27
CA ALA A 386 -4.35 -17.62 -10.61
C ALA A 386 -5.30 -18.32 -11.60
N LEU A 387 -5.40 -17.80 -12.84
CA LEU A 387 -6.22 -18.42 -13.90
C LEU A 387 -5.84 -19.88 -14.19
N LYS A 388 -4.56 -20.23 -14.00
CA LYS A 388 -4.06 -21.61 -14.16
C LYS A 388 -4.36 -22.54 -12.97
N ASP A 389 -4.80 -21.98 -11.85
CA ASP A 389 -4.97 -22.74 -10.60
C ASP A 389 -6.38 -23.28 -10.43
N VAL A 390 -7.38 -22.69 -11.09
CA VAL A 390 -8.78 -23.05 -10.93
C VAL A 390 -9.59 -22.82 -12.21
N THR A 391 -10.58 -23.66 -12.46
CA THR A 391 -11.55 -23.46 -13.54
C THR A 391 -12.97 -23.48 -12.99
N PHE A 392 -13.74 -22.44 -13.33
CA PHE A 392 -15.15 -22.29 -12.96
C PHE A 392 -16.02 -22.53 -14.19
N ASN A 393 -16.91 -23.53 -14.12
CA ASN A 393 -17.86 -23.87 -15.17
C ASN A 393 -19.28 -23.45 -14.77
N TYR A 394 -19.69 -22.25 -15.19
CA TYR A 394 -21.00 -21.69 -14.86
C TYR A 394 -22.18 -22.49 -15.44
N GLN A 395 -22.00 -23.17 -16.58
CA GLN A 395 -23.06 -23.96 -17.23
C GLN A 395 -24.35 -23.14 -17.46
N PHE A 396 -25.49 -23.59 -16.92
CA PHE A 396 -26.80 -23.00 -17.18
C PHE A 396 -27.27 -22.08 -16.04
N HIS A 397 -28.09 -21.09 -16.40
CA HIS A 397 -28.79 -20.28 -15.42
C HIS A 397 -29.84 -21.12 -14.68
N VAL A 398 -30.08 -20.84 -13.40
CA VAL A 398 -31.01 -21.62 -12.55
C VAL A 398 -32.45 -21.69 -13.08
N SER A 399 -32.85 -20.76 -13.95
CA SER A 399 -34.19 -20.73 -14.56
C SER A 399 -34.40 -21.82 -15.61
N VAL A 400 -33.34 -22.47 -16.10
CA VAL A 400 -33.43 -23.55 -17.10
C VAL A 400 -34.13 -24.78 -16.52
N GLY A 401 -34.24 -24.90 -15.18
CA GLY A 401 -35.00 -25.95 -14.50
C GLY A 401 -34.39 -27.36 -14.59
N LYS A 402 -33.28 -27.53 -15.32
CA LYS A 402 -32.50 -28.75 -15.40
C LYS A 402 -31.20 -28.59 -14.59
N PRO A 403 -30.83 -29.58 -13.75
CA PRO A 403 -29.56 -29.53 -13.04
C PRO A 403 -28.39 -29.56 -14.03
N PRO A 404 -27.35 -28.74 -13.83
CA PRO A 404 -26.16 -28.79 -14.67
C PRO A 404 -25.47 -30.16 -14.61
N PRO A 405 -24.97 -30.70 -15.74
CA PRO A 405 -24.36 -32.03 -15.79
C PRO A 405 -22.98 -32.12 -15.13
N GLU A 406 -22.27 -31.00 -14.99
CA GLU A 406 -20.93 -30.94 -14.40
C GLU A 406 -20.90 -30.16 -13.08
N ARG A 407 -19.76 -30.21 -12.40
CA ARG A 407 -19.47 -29.39 -11.21
C ARG A 407 -19.24 -27.94 -11.59
N PHE A 408 -19.52 -27.03 -10.66
CA PHE A 408 -19.19 -25.61 -10.83
C PHE A 408 -17.67 -25.40 -10.81
N ILE A 409 -16.93 -26.11 -9.96
CA ILE A 409 -15.47 -26.10 -9.95
C ILE A 409 -14.94 -27.40 -10.56
N THR A 410 -14.45 -27.33 -11.79
CA THR A 410 -14.02 -28.51 -12.56
C THR A 410 -12.53 -28.85 -12.36
N PHE A 411 -11.72 -27.87 -11.94
CA PHE A 411 -10.30 -28.05 -11.74
C PHE A 411 -9.74 -27.19 -10.61
N ILE A 412 -8.84 -27.77 -9.82
CA ILE A 412 -7.95 -27.05 -8.88
C ILE A 412 -6.55 -27.65 -8.95
N SER A 413 -5.53 -26.83 -9.17
CA SER A 413 -4.14 -27.27 -9.25
C SER A 413 -3.61 -27.78 -7.91
N GLN A 414 -2.74 -28.80 -7.95
CA GLN A 414 -2.12 -29.32 -6.73
C GLN A 414 -1.16 -28.32 -6.08
N SER A 415 -0.49 -27.48 -6.87
CA SER A 415 0.35 -26.39 -6.35
C SER A 415 -0.47 -25.37 -5.56
N TYR A 416 -1.70 -25.08 -5.98
CA TYR A 416 -2.58 -24.17 -5.27
C TYR A 416 -3.00 -24.75 -3.90
N LYS A 417 -3.40 -26.02 -3.87
CA LYS A 417 -3.79 -26.71 -2.62
C LYS A 417 -2.65 -26.74 -1.58
N LYS A 418 -1.40 -26.71 -2.03
CA LYS A 418 -0.20 -26.70 -1.17
C LYS A 418 0.16 -25.32 -0.62
N LYS A 419 -0.48 -24.24 -1.08
CA LYS A 419 -0.22 -22.90 -0.52
C LYS A 419 -0.54 -22.90 0.98
N PRO A 420 0.26 -22.26 1.85
CA PRO A 420 0.19 -22.50 3.30
C PRO A 420 -1.17 -22.23 3.95
N THR A 421 -1.84 -21.13 3.59
CA THR A 421 -3.16 -20.79 4.13
C THR A 421 -4.27 -21.64 3.53
N VAL A 422 -4.18 -21.96 2.23
CA VAL A 422 -5.12 -22.85 1.53
C VAL A 422 -5.06 -24.26 2.11
N ALA A 423 -3.87 -24.83 2.32
CA ALA A 423 -3.68 -26.14 2.93
C ALA A 423 -4.25 -26.19 4.35
N ALA A 424 -3.95 -25.17 5.17
CA ALA A 424 -4.48 -25.09 6.52
C ALA A 424 -6.01 -24.90 6.55
N PHE A 425 -6.58 -24.21 5.56
CA PHE A 425 -8.03 -24.07 5.42
C PHE A 425 -8.69 -25.39 4.98
N LEU A 426 -8.07 -26.13 4.05
CA LEU A 426 -8.54 -27.45 3.63
C LEU A 426 -8.53 -28.47 4.78
N ASP A 427 -7.59 -28.38 5.72
CA ASP A 427 -7.54 -29.23 6.91
C ASP A 427 -8.72 -29.01 7.86
N LEU A 428 -9.40 -27.85 7.78
CA LEU A 428 -10.58 -27.53 8.59
C LEU A 428 -11.89 -28.14 8.06
N MET A 429 -11.91 -28.66 6.83
CA MET A 429 -13.15 -28.94 6.09
C MET A 429 -14.11 -29.93 6.78
N ASN A 430 -13.59 -30.88 7.56
CA ASN A 430 -14.40 -31.87 8.29
C ASN A 430 -14.35 -31.68 9.80
N THR A 431 -13.98 -30.48 10.24
CA THR A 431 -13.75 -30.21 11.67
C THR A 431 -15.01 -29.75 12.39
N PHE A 432 -15.95 -29.12 11.68
CA PHE A 432 -17.13 -28.47 12.27
C PHE A 432 -18.41 -29.26 11.99
N ASN A 433 -19.35 -29.25 12.94
CA ASN A 433 -20.66 -29.86 12.74
C ASN A 433 -21.57 -28.88 11.96
N PRO A 434 -22.11 -29.27 10.79
CA PRO A 434 -22.94 -28.38 10.02
C PRO A 434 -24.38 -28.22 10.57
N GLU A 435 -24.88 -29.13 11.40
CA GLU A 435 -26.25 -29.02 11.95
C GLU A 435 -26.27 -28.13 13.19
N ILE A 436 -27.14 -27.11 13.18
CA ILE A 436 -27.30 -26.18 14.31
C ILE A 436 -28.17 -26.77 15.43
N GLY A 437 -28.06 -26.22 16.66
CA GLY A 437 -28.95 -26.56 17.79
C GLY A 437 -28.38 -27.54 18.81
N SER A 438 -27.18 -28.07 18.60
CA SER A 438 -26.42 -28.86 19.59
C SER A 438 -25.16 -28.11 20.01
N GLU A 439 -24.87 -28.03 21.31
CA GLU A 439 -23.63 -27.42 21.81
C GLU A 439 -22.41 -28.14 21.21
N GLU A 440 -21.60 -27.42 20.43
CA GLU A 440 -20.35 -27.95 19.92
C GLU A 440 -19.26 -27.74 20.97
N LYS A 441 -18.74 -28.83 21.53
CA LYS A 441 -17.58 -28.82 22.44
C LYS A 441 -16.33 -29.13 21.63
N PRO A 442 -15.49 -28.12 21.29
CA PRO A 442 -14.41 -28.36 20.34
C PRO A 442 -13.41 -29.39 20.88
N SER A 443 -12.97 -30.32 20.05
CA SER A 443 -11.93 -31.29 20.44
C SER A 443 -10.56 -30.60 20.56
N ALA A 444 -9.59 -31.26 21.21
CA ALA A 444 -8.21 -30.75 21.26
C ALA A 444 -7.59 -30.65 19.84
N GLU A 445 -7.94 -31.59 18.96
CA GLU A 445 -7.53 -31.58 17.57
C GLU A 445 -8.14 -30.41 16.80
N GLN A 446 -9.46 -30.20 16.92
CA GLN A 446 -10.15 -29.06 16.30
C GLN A 446 -9.52 -27.74 16.72
N ARG A 447 -9.27 -27.55 18.02
CA ARG A 447 -8.55 -26.36 18.52
C ARG A 447 -7.17 -26.21 17.90
N LYS A 448 -6.43 -27.31 17.69
CA LYS A 448 -5.10 -27.29 17.05
C LYS A 448 -5.18 -26.90 15.58
N LYS A 449 -6.15 -27.42 14.83
CA LYS A 449 -6.38 -27.09 13.41
C LYS A 449 -6.76 -25.61 13.24
N VAL A 450 -7.71 -25.12 14.05
CA VAL A 450 -8.11 -23.70 14.07
C VAL A 450 -6.90 -22.81 14.39
N ARG A 451 -6.11 -23.16 15.42
CA ARG A 451 -4.88 -22.41 15.77
C ARG A 451 -3.88 -22.39 14.63
N THR A 452 -3.73 -23.51 13.92
CA THR A 452 -2.82 -23.61 12.76
C THR A 452 -3.27 -22.69 11.65
N PHE A 453 -4.56 -22.73 11.29
CA PHE A 453 -5.12 -21.86 10.26
C PHE A 453 -4.97 -20.37 10.59
N ILE A 454 -5.43 -19.92 11.76
CA ILE A 454 -5.31 -18.51 12.14
C ILE A 454 -3.85 -18.06 12.23
N ASN A 455 -2.92 -18.92 12.68
CA ASN A 455 -1.51 -18.60 12.69
C ASN A 455 -0.98 -18.33 11.28
N ARG A 456 -1.36 -19.16 10.30
CA ARG A 456 -0.96 -18.98 8.90
C ARG A 456 -1.57 -17.72 8.30
N VAL A 457 -2.86 -17.48 8.53
CA VAL A 457 -3.56 -16.26 8.07
C VAL A 457 -2.86 -15.01 8.62
N MET A 458 -2.56 -14.98 9.92
CA MET A 458 -1.91 -13.82 10.56
C MET A 458 -0.45 -13.60 10.13
N GLN A 459 0.19 -14.56 9.47
CA GLN A 459 1.53 -14.41 8.88
C GLN A 459 1.51 -13.77 7.49
N THR A 460 0.33 -13.55 6.90
CA THR A 460 0.22 -13.03 5.54
C THR A 460 0.35 -11.51 5.47
N ASN A 461 0.82 -11.01 4.33
CA ASN A 461 0.83 -9.57 4.05
C ASN A 461 -0.59 -8.99 4.07
N VAL A 462 -1.59 -9.74 3.60
CA VAL A 462 -3.01 -9.34 3.69
C VAL A 462 -3.40 -9.01 5.14
N MET A 463 -3.09 -9.89 6.10
CA MET A 463 -3.38 -9.61 7.52
C MET A 463 -2.51 -8.53 8.13
N ASN A 464 -1.26 -8.39 7.69
CA ASN A 464 -0.41 -7.30 8.15
C ASN A 464 -0.99 -5.93 7.72
N HIS A 465 -1.40 -5.80 6.45
CA HIS A 465 -2.06 -4.59 5.95
C HIS A 465 -3.39 -4.32 6.69
N THR A 466 -4.17 -5.38 6.92
CA THR A 466 -5.42 -5.29 7.70
C THR A 466 -5.17 -4.78 9.13
N PHE A 467 -4.18 -5.35 9.82
CA PHE A 467 -3.77 -4.92 11.15
C PHE A 467 -3.38 -3.44 11.18
N VAL A 468 -2.51 -3.03 10.25
CA VAL A 468 -2.03 -1.65 10.15
C VAL A 468 -3.18 -0.69 9.90
N PHE A 469 -4.05 -1.00 8.95
CA PHE A 469 -5.21 -0.18 8.62
C PHE A 469 -6.15 -0.04 9.82
N LEU A 470 -6.53 -1.15 10.46
CA LEU A 470 -7.41 -1.12 11.63
C LEU A 470 -6.78 -0.38 12.82
N LYS A 471 -5.46 -0.50 12.99
CA LYS A 471 -4.70 0.29 13.98
C LYS A 471 -4.73 1.78 13.65
N HIS A 472 -4.53 2.15 12.39
CA HIS A 472 -4.52 3.53 11.93
C HIS A 472 -5.86 4.22 12.20
N ILE A 473 -6.97 3.54 11.92
CA ILE A 473 -8.31 4.08 12.15
C ILE A 473 -8.72 4.04 13.64
N GLY A 474 -7.84 3.59 14.52
CA GLY A 474 -8.03 3.65 15.97
C GLY A 474 -8.72 2.45 16.60
N LEU A 475 -8.79 1.28 15.93
CA LEU A 475 -9.38 0.08 16.51
C LEU A 475 -8.63 -0.34 17.79
N PRO A 476 -9.26 -0.35 18.98
CA PRO A 476 -8.59 -0.60 20.25
C PRO A 476 -7.87 -1.96 20.32
N GLU A 477 -8.38 -2.96 19.63
CA GLU A 477 -7.84 -4.31 19.60
C GLU A 477 -6.62 -4.44 18.69
N ALA A 478 -6.44 -3.52 17.74
CA ALA A 478 -5.30 -3.46 16.83
C ALA A 478 -4.09 -2.69 17.40
N LYS A 479 -3.95 -2.59 18.73
CA LYS A 479 -2.76 -1.96 19.36
C LYS A 479 -1.46 -2.69 19.04
N THR A 480 -1.47 -4.01 19.16
CA THR A 480 -0.33 -4.91 18.95
C THR A 480 -0.75 -6.09 18.08
N MET A 481 0.19 -6.69 17.34
CA MET A 481 -0.13 -7.89 16.55
C MET A 481 -0.65 -9.04 17.42
N LYS A 482 -0.18 -9.15 18.67
CA LYS A 482 -0.67 -10.14 19.64
C LYS A 482 -2.12 -9.90 20.04
N SER A 483 -2.48 -8.67 20.40
CA SER A 483 -3.87 -8.30 20.74
C SER A 483 -4.79 -8.44 19.53
N PHE A 484 -4.31 -8.04 18.36
CA PHE A 484 -5.06 -8.12 17.10
C PHE A 484 -5.34 -9.57 16.72
N LYS A 485 -4.32 -10.45 16.76
CA LYS A 485 -4.52 -11.88 16.51
C LYS A 485 -5.49 -12.52 17.50
N LYS A 486 -5.40 -12.17 18.78
CA LYS A 486 -6.36 -12.64 19.80
C LYS A 486 -7.78 -12.16 19.44
N TRP A 487 -7.92 -10.90 19.05
CA TRP A 487 -9.20 -10.35 18.64
C TRP A 487 -9.74 -10.99 17.35
N MET A 488 -8.91 -11.22 16.34
CA MET A 488 -9.28 -11.95 15.12
C MET A 488 -9.72 -13.37 15.43
N TYR A 489 -9.03 -14.06 16.34
CA TYR A 489 -9.46 -15.37 16.82
C TYR A 489 -10.85 -15.29 17.43
N ASN A 490 -11.06 -14.37 18.37
CA ASN A 490 -12.33 -14.22 19.06
C ASN A 490 -13.48 -13.81 18.13
N LEU A 491 -13.22 -12.85 17.23
CA LEU A 491 -14.21 -12.35 16.27
C LEU A 491 -14.76 -13.47 15.38
N TRP A 492 -13.88 -14.38 14.94
CA TRP A 492 -14.22 -15.39 13.95
C TRP A 492 -14.56 -16.76 14.56
N PHE A 493 -13.93 -17.15 15.67
CA PHE A 493 -14.01 -18.50 16.22
C PHE A 493 -14.60 -18.60 17.64
N ASP A 494 -14.88 -17.49 18.33
CA ASP A 494 -15.64 -17.60 19.59
C ASP A 494 -17.07 -18.05 19.26
N SER A 495 -17.55 -19.08 19.98
CA SER A 495 -18.91 -19.58 19.82
C SER A 495 -19.92 -18.65 20.46
N TYR A 496 -21.07 -18.50 19.82
CA TYR A 496 -22.23 -17.79 20.34
C TYR A 496 -23.50 -18.55 19.97
N SER A 497 -24.58 -18.34 20.72
CA SER A 497 -25.87 -18.95 20.41
C SER A 497 -26.69 -18.07 19.48
N ARG A 498 -27.21 -18.68 18.41
CA ARG A 498 -28.07 -17.97 17.46
C ARG A 498 -29.51 -17.89 17.91
N LYS A 499 -30.03 -18.96 18.49
CA LYS A 499 -31.32 -19.00 19.19
C LYS A 499 -31.07 -18.76 20.69
N ASN A 500 -32.10 -18.64 21.51
CA ASN A 500 -31.91 -18.60 22.96
C ASN A 500 -31.58 -20.03 23.44
N GLY A 501 -30.34 -20.50 23.19
CA GLY A 501 -29.87 -21.86 23.44
C GLY A 501 -28.36 -21.92 23.74
N PRO A 502 -27.73 -23.11 23.67
CA PRO A 502 -26.28 -23.23 23.88
C PRO A 502 -25.49 -22.55 22.75
N PRO A 503 -24.23 -22.11 22.99
CA PRO A 503 -23.36 -21.60 21.94
C PRO A 503 -23.03 -22.71 20.94
N ASP A 504 -23.64 -22.66 19.76
CA ASP A 504 -23.64 -23.73 18.77
C ASP A 504 -23.04 -23.30 17.43
N SER A 505 -22.52 -22.07 17.34
CA SER A 505 -22.06 -21.51 16.08
C SER A 505 -20.98 -20.45 16.26
N SER A 506 -20.14 -20.27 15.25
CA SER A 506 -19.20 -19.15 15.12
C SER A 506 -19.36 -18.37 13.80
N ALA A 507 -18.82 -17.16 13.73
CA ALA A 507 -18.85 -16.37 12.50
C ALA A 507 -18.11 -17.08 11.35
N PHE A 508 -17.02 -17.78 11.68
CA PHE A 508 -16.25 -18.56 10.73
C PHE A 508 -17.04 -19.76 10.20
N GLU A 509 -17.66 -20.54 11.09
CA GLU A 509 -18.53 -21.65 10.69
C GLU A 509 -19.63 -21.17 9.75
N HIS A 510 -20.33 -20.11 10.13
CA HIS A 510 -21.36 -19.52 9.28
C HIS A 510 -20.85 -19.17 7.89
N VAL A 511 -19.88 -18.26 7.83
CA VAL A 511 -19.50 -17.58 6.60
C VAL A 511 -18.71 -18.51 5.69
N PHE A 512 -17.79 -19.30 6.25
CA PHE A 512 -16.86 -20.11 5.49
C PHE A 512 -17.30 -21.57 5.36
N MET A 513 -17.76 -22.22 6.44
CA MET A 513 -18.06 -23.66 6.43
C MET A 513 -19.49 -23.96 5.98
N GLY A 514 -20.43 -23.08 6.31
CA GLY A 514 -21.86 -23.25 6.10
C GLY A 514 -22.54 -24.03 7.20
N GLU A 515 -23.86 -23.81 7.34
CA GLU A 515 -24.70 -24.52 8.30
C GLU A 515 -26.00 -24.99 7.65
N LEU A 516 -26.58 -26.00 8.27
CA LEU A 516 -27.78 -26.69 7.85
C LEU A 516 -28.86 -26.45 8.90
N GLU A 517 -30.00 -25.94 8.45
CA GLU A 517 -31.19 -25.78 9.28
C GLU A 517 -32.40 -26.17 8.44
N ASN A 518 -33.27 -27.04 8.98
CA ASN A 518 -34.46 -27.51 8.28
C ASN A 518 -34.15 -28.06 6.88
N GLN A 519 -34.63 -27.39 5.82
CA GLN A 519 -34.41 -27.72 4.40
C GLN A 519 -33.47 -26.72 3.69
N GLU A 520 -32.81 -25.84 4.45
CA GLU A 520 -32.01 -24.74 3.92
C GLU A 520 -30.54 -24.81 4.36
N VAL A 521 -29.70 -24.18 3.53
CA VAL A 521 -28.28 -23.95 3.80
C VAL A 521 -28.06 -22.47 4.11
N HIS A 522 -27.55 -22.19 5.30
CA HIS A 522 -27.19 -20.85 5.76
C HIS A 522 -25.68 -20.62 5.62
N GLY A 523 -25.30 -19.38 5.33
CA GLY A 523 -23.90 -19.02 5.16
C GLY A 523 -23.24 -19.72 3.95
N LEU A 524 -22.01 -20.23 4.08
CA LEU A 524 -21.26 -20.88 3.00
C LEU A 524 -21.02 -19.96 1.78
N HIS A 525 -20.11 -19.00 1.97
CA HIS A 525 -19.78 -17.95 0.99
C HIS A 525 -18.32 -18.01 0.52
N ASN A 526 -17.68 -19.18 0.64
CA ASN A 526 -16.30 -19.38 0.22
C ASN A 526 -16.17 -20.44 -0.89
N TRP A 527 -15.50 -20.07 -1.99
CA TRP A 527 -15.40 -20.92 -3.18
C TRP A 527 -14.52 -22.18 -2.96
N ILE A 528 -13.53 -22.13 -2.05
CA ILE A 528 -12.68 -23.27 -1.73
C ILE A 528 -13.49 -24.32 -0.98
N ARG A 529 -14.37 -23.90 -0.05
CA ARG A 529 -15.33 -24.78 0.62
C ARG A 529 -16.30 -25.43 -0.36
N LEU A 530 -16.85 -24.66 -1.29
CA LEU A 530 -17.71 -25.19 -2.35
C LEU A 530 -17.00 -26.28 -3.14
N ALA A 531 -15.78 -26.01 -3.62
CA ALA A 531 -15.01 -26.97 -4.40
C ALA A 531 -14.69 -28.25 -3.62
N TYR A 532 -14.38 -28.12 -2.33
CA TYR A 532 -14.19 -29.29 -1.45
C TYR A 532 -15.46 -30.15 -1.40
N LEU A 533 -16.62 -29.55 -1.13
CA LEU A 533 -17.88 -30.27 -1.01
C LEU A 533 -18.34 -30.89 -2.34
N GLU A 534 -18.12 -30.23 -3.47
CA GLU A 534 -18.35 -30.83 -4.78
C GLU A 534 -17.43 -32.04 -5.02
N SER A 535 -16.16 -31.94 -4.61
CA SER A 535 -15.16 -33.00 -4.84
C SER A 535 -15.52 -34.31 -4.14
N ILE A 536 -16.10 -34.22 -2.94
CA ILE A 536 -16.57 -35.38 -2.15
C ILE A 536 -18.03 -35.76 -2.45
N GLY A 537 -18.71 -35.06 -3.37
CA GLY A 537 -20.09 -35.35 -3.78
C GLY A 537 -21.18 -34.91 -2.80
N ALA A 538 -20.83 -34.19 -1.73
CA ALA A 538 -21.78 -33.69 -0.73
C ALA A 538 -22.58 -32.48 -1.24
N LEU A 539 -22.01 -31.72 -2.18
CA LEU A 539 -22.64 -30.55 -2.81
C LEU A 539 -22.95 -30.82 -4.27
N LYS A 540 -24.18 -30.48 -4.68
CA LYS A 540 -24.68 -30.54 -6.05
C LYS A 540 -24.99 -29.13 -6.53
N TYR A 541 -24.23 -28.65 -7.50
CA TYR A 541 -24.48 -27.37 -8.16
C TYR A 541 -25.79 -27.40 -8.96
N SER A 542 -26.57 -26.32 -8.89
CA SER A 542 -27.89 -26.22 -9.55
C SER A 542 -27.94 -25.15 -10.65
N GLY A 543 -26.86 -24.41 -10.88
CA GLY A 543 -26.79 -23.34 -11.87
C GLY A 543 -26.46 -21.97 -11.27
N PHE A 544 -26.12 -21.03 -12.16
CA PHE A 544 -25.78 -19.67 -11.76
C PHE A 544 -27.03 -18.80 -11.70
N VAL A 545 -27.03 -17.84 -10.79
CA VAL A 545 -28.04 -16.77 -10.67
C VAL A 545 -27.46 -15.49 -11.27
N ILE A 546 -26.26 -15.11 -10.85
CA ILE A 546 -25.53 -13.96 -11.39
C ILE A 546 -24.08 -14.37 -11.59
N GLN A 547 -23.55 -14.11 -12.77
CA GLN A 547 -22.13 -14.28 -13.05
C GLN A 547 -21.48 -12.92 -13.32
N ARG A 548 -20.37 -12.66 -12.63
CA ARG A 548 -19.39 -11.62 -12.97
C ARG A 548 -18.09 -12.35 -13.23
N LYS A 549 -17.80 -12.59 -14.51
CA LYS A 549 -16.68 -13.43 -14.96
C LYS A 549 -15.40 -13.08 -14.19
N ASP A 550 -14.75 -14.10 -13.66
CA ASP A 550 -13.51 -14.06 -12.87
C ASP A 550 -13.59 -13.33 -11.52
N SER A 551 -14.63 -12.53 -11.25
CA SER A 551 -14.83 -11.73 -10.04
C SER A 551 -15.75 -12.41 -9.02
N THR A 552 -17.04 -12.57 -9.31
CA THR A 552 -18.01 -13.16 -8.38
C THR A 552 -18.98 -14.10 -9.10
N ALA A 553 -19.49 -15.08 -8.35
CA ALA A 553 -20.58 -15.93 -8.79
C ALA A 553 -21.63 -16.03 -7.69
N SER A 554 -22.87 -15.63 -8.01
CA SER A 554 -24.05 -15.97 -7.23
C SER A 554 -24.62 -17.25 -7.81
N ILE A 555 -24.65 -18.32 -7.02
CA ILE A 555 -25.03 -19.67 -7.46
C ILE A 555 -26.12 -20.26 -6.57
N ARG A 556 -26.85 -21.23 -7.12
CA ARG A 556 -27.75 -22.10 -6.37
C ARG A 556 -27.13 -23.49 -6.28
N PHE A 557 -27.28 -24.15 -5.14
CA PHE A 557 -26.82 -25.52 -4.95
C PHE A 557 -27.60 -26.23 -3.86
N LYS A 558 -27.42 -27.55 -3.78
CA LYS A 558 -27.84 -28.36 -2.64
C LYS A 558 -26.63 -28.92 -1.91
N TRP A 559 -26.64 -28.89 -0.59
CA TRP A 559 -25.63 -29.54 0.26
C TRP A 559 -26.35 -30.51 1.19
N ASN A 560 -26.00 -31.80 1.12
CA ASN A 560 -26.67 -32.87 1.86
C ASN A 560 -28.21 -32.87 1.66
N GLY A 561 -28.67 -32.55 0.44
CA GLY A 561 -30.08 -32.49 0.08
C GLY A 561 -30.79 -31.16 0.40
N LYS A 562 -30.25 -30.35 1.31
CA LYS A 562 -30.79 -29.03 1.70
C LYS A 562 -30.42 -27.96 0.68
N THR A 563 -31.28 -26.97 0.46
CA THR A 563 -31.14 -26.00 -0.64
C THR A 563 -30.51 -24.70 -0.17
N LYS A 564 -29.52 -24.19 -0.92
CA LYS A 564 -29.11 -22.78 -0.88
C LYS A 564 -29.69 -22.06 -2.08
N HIS A 565 -30.67 -21.17 -1.86
CA HIS A 565 -31.36 -20.48 -2.96
C HIS A 565 -30.44 -19.58 -3.78
N THR A 566 -29.58 -18.82 -3.08
CA THR A 566 -28.54 -17.96 -3.67
C THR A 566 -27.37 -17.84 -2.69
N GLY A 567 -26.16 -18.18 -3.15
CA GLY A 567 -24.91 -17.94 -2.44
C GLY A 567 -23.90 -17.25 -3.36
N THR A 568 -23.41 -16.08 -2.96
CA THR A 568 -22.36 -15.37 -3.70
C THR A 568 -21.00 -15.70 -3.11
N VAL A 569 -20.02 -15.93 -3.97
CA VAL A 569 -18.60 -16.13 -3.61
C VAL A 569 -17.69 -15.17 -4.38
N LEU A 570 -16.56 -14.80 -3.77
CA LEU A 570 -15.44 -14.14 -4.45
C LEU A 570 -14.60 -15.20 -5.15
N LEU A 571 -14.49 -15.15 -6.48
CA LEU A 571 -13.85 -16.22 -7.24
C LEU A 571 -12.33 -16.11 -7.19
N GLY A 572 -11.66 -17.15 -6.68
CA GLY A 572 -10.21 -17.23 -6.65
C GLY A 572 -9.54 -16.38 -5.57
N SER A 573 -10.30 -15.83 -4.61
CA SER A 573 -9.74 -15.21 -3.41
C SER A 573 -9.05 -16.25 -2.51
N SER A 574 -8.08 -15.82 -1.70
CA SER A 574 -7.57 -16.64 -0.60
C SER A 574 -8.47 -16.56 0.63
N PRO A 575 -8.40 -17.53 1.56
CA PRO A 575 -9.14 -17.48 2.83
C PRO A 575 -8.86 -16.20 3.63
N GLU A 576 -7.60 -15.75 3.67
CA GLU A 576 -7.19 -14.54 4.37
C GLU A 576 -7.71 -13.25 3.72
N LEU A 577 -7.87 -13.20 2.39
CA LEU A 577 -8.45 -12.04 1.71
C LEU A 577 -9.94 -11.89 2.01
N ASP A 578 -10.71 -12.98 1.93
CA ASP A 578 -12.12 -12.99 2.31
C ASP A 578 -12.28 -12.52 3.76
N MET A 579 -11.48 -13.11 4.67
CA MET A 579 -11.51 -12.79 6.10
C MET A 579 -11.11 -11.33 6.38
N ALA A 580 -10.14 -10.78 5.64
CA ALA A 580 -9.74 -9.37 5.72
C ALA A 580 -10.87 -8.42 5.36
N ILE A 581 -11.44 -8.61 4.16
CA ILE A 581 -12.46 -7.73 3.58
C ILE A 581 -13.69 -7.73 4.48
N TYR A 582 -14.15 -8.91 4.90
CA TYR A 582 -15.32 -9.02 5.76
C TYR A 582 -15.09 -8.38 7.14
N THR A 583 -13.89 -8.52 7.70
CA THR A 583 -13.52 -7.86 8.96
C THR A 583 -13.52 -6.33 8.80
N ILE A 584 -12.88 -5.80 7.76
CA ILE A 584 -12.83 -4.35 7.51
C ILE A 584 -14.24 -3.81 7.30
N CYS A 585 -15.04 -4.45 6.46
CA CYS A 585 -16.42 -4.04 6.20
C CYS A 585 -17.28 -4.02 7.47
N TYR A 586 -17.15 -5.04 8.32
CA TYR A 586 -17.82 -5.08 9.62
C TYR A 586 -17.46 -3.88 10.51
N ILE A 587 -16.18 -3.49 10.55
CA ILE A 587 -15.72 -2.36 11.36
C ILE A 587 -16.14 -1.01 10.77
N VAL A 588 -15.95 -0.81 9.47
CA VAL A 588 -16.08 0.51 8.83
C VAL A 588 -17.50 0.84 8.35
N ARG A 589 -18.35 -0.18 8.19
CA ARG A 589 -19.76 -0.05 7.75
C ARG A 589 -20.68 -0.84 8.68
N PRO A 590 -20.74 -0.50 9.99
CA PRO A 590 -21.56 -1.21 10.95
C PRO A 590 -23.05 -1.01 10.69
N LYS A 591 -23.91 -1.77 11.38
CA LYS A 591 -25.38 -1.70 11.28
C LYS A 591 -25.90 -1.95 9.86
N ASN A 592 -25.38 -2.99 9.21
CA ASN A 592 -25.83 -3.47 7.89
C ASN A 592 -25.68 -2.43 6.76
N GLN A 593 -24.75 -1.49 6.87
CA GLN A 593 -24.43 -0.56 5.79
C GLN A 593 -23.71 -1.27 4.65
N ASP A 594 -23.96 -0.83 3.41
CA ASP A 594 -23.28 -1.37 2.24
C ASP A 594 -21.79 -1.00 2.28
N CYS A 595 -20.93 -2.01 2.35
CA CYS A 595 -19.50 -1.88 2.12
C CYS A 595 -19.19 -2.15 0.65
N LYS A 596 -18.99 -1.08 -0.12
CA LYS A 596 -18.82 -1.15 -1.58
C LYS A 596 -17.35 -1.03 -1.97
N PHE A 597 -16.88 -1.91 -2.85
CA PHE A 597 -15.52 -1.90 -3.39
C PHE A 597 -15.47 -2.62 -4.73
N PHE A 598 -14.30 -2.64 -5.36
CA PHE A 598 -14.08 -3.39 -6.61
C PHE A 598 -13.24 -4.64 -6.36
N TYR A 599 -13.72 -5.79 -6.82
CA TYR A 599 -12.98 -7.05 -6.85
C TYR A 599 -12.81 -7.48 -8.30
N LYS A 600 -11.56 -7.60 -8.76
CA LYS A 600 -11.21 -7.96 -10.15
C LYS A 600 -12.00 -7.17 -11.20
N GLY A 601 -12.12 -5.86 -10.99
CA GLY A 601 -12.77 -4.93 -11.92
C GLY A 601 -14.30 -4.86 -11.83
N CYS A 602 -14.94 -5.64 -10.96
CA CYS A 602 -16.39 -5.57 -10.74
C CYS A 602 -16.70 -5.07 -9.34
N GLU A 603 -17.74 -4.23 -9.24
CA GLU A 603 -18.28 -3.77 -7.97
C GLU A 603 -18.81 -4.97 -7.18
N VAL A 604 -18.48 -4.98 -5.88
CA VAL A 604 -18.97 -5.92 -4.89
C VAL A 604 -19.50 -5.13 -3.71
N LYS A 605 -20.65 -5.55 -3.18
CA LYS A 605 -21.25 -5.00 -1.96
C LYS A 605 -21.19 -6.08 -0.89
N VAL A 606 -20.55 -5.81 0.24
CA VAL A 606 -20.56 -6.67 1.42
C VAL A 606 -21.48 -6.07 2.47
N LYS A 607 -22.31 -6.92 3.08
CA LYS A 607 -23.08 -6.59 4.27
C LYS A 607 -22.60 -7.43 5.43
N ALA A 608 -22.43 -6.81 6.60
CA ALA A 608 -22.12 -7.48 7.84
C ALA A 608 -23.24 -7.26 8.85
N TYR A 609 -23.69 -8.35 9.46
CA TYR A 609 -24.76 -8.42 10.45
C TYR A 609 -24.18 -8.76 11.81
N GLU A 610 -24.69 -8.09 12.85
CA GLU A 610 -24.27 -8.30 14.23
C GLU A 610 -25.40 -8.91 15.06
N ILE A 611 -25.02 -9.76 16.02
CA ILE A 611 -25.93 -10.25 17.06
C ILE A 611 -25.39 -9.86 18.43
N TYR A 612 -26.29 -9.45 19.33
CA TYR A 612 -25.96 -9.14 20.71
C TYR A 612 -26.31 -10.32 21.61
N ARG A 613 -25.31 -10.91 22.26
CA ARG A 613 -25.47 -12.03 23.21
C ARG A 613 -24.57 -11.82 24.42
N HIS A 614 -25.11 -12.07 25.61
CA HIS A 614 -24.39 -11.97 26.90
C HIS A 614 -23.59 -10.66 27.07
N GLY A 615 -24.19 -9.52 26.69
CA GLY A 615 -23.55 -8.20 26.79
C GLY A 615 -22.41 -7.94 25.80
N ARG A 616 -22.21 -8.81 24.80
CA ARG A 616 -21.19 -8.67 23.75
C ARG A 616 -21.81 -8.67 22.36
N ARG A 617 -21.16 -7.95 21.44
CA ARG A 617 -21.47 -7.95 20.01
C ARG A 617 -20.66 -9.03 19.31
N HIS A 618 -21.33 -9.83 18.49
CA HIS A 618 -20.72 -10.85 17.66
C HIS A 618 -21.03 -10.58 16.20
N LEU A 619 -20.03 -10.78 15.33
CA LEU A 619 -20.27 -10.87 13.89
C LEU A 619 -21.10 -12.12 13.64
N SER A 620 -22.33 -11.95 13.17
CA SER A 620 -23.24 -13.07 12.94
C SER A 620 -23.14 -13.58 11.52
N SER A 621 -23.24 -12.67 10.54
CA SER A 621 -23.19 -13.02 9.13
C SER A 621 -22.51 -11.93 8.33
N THR A 622 -21.76 -12.33 7.30
CA THR A 622 -21.21 -11.41 6.33
C THR A 622 -20.99 -12.12 5.03
N PHE A 623 -21.39 -11.48 3.93
CA PHE A 623 -21.31 -12.09 2.62
C PHE A 623 -21.26 -11.04 1.51
N PRO A 624 -20.63 -11.37 0.37
CA PRO A 624 -20.59 -10.51 -0.78
C PRO A 624 -21.90 -10.62 -1.55
N THR A 625 -22.21 -9.57 -2.31
CA THR A 625 -23.25 -9.55 -3.34
C THR A 625 -22.67 -8.83 -4.56
N PRO A 626 -22.98 -9.28 -5.78
CA PRO A 626 -22.50 -8.62 -6.98
C PRO A 626 -23.12 -7.22 -7.08
N GLY A 627 -22.27 -6.23 -7.36
CA GLY A 627 -22.71 -4.88 -7.71
C GLY A 627 -23.24 -4.80 -9.14
N GLU A 628 -23.65 -3.59 -9.51
CA GLU A 628 -24.25 -3.32 -10.82
C GLU A 628 -23.19 -3.06 -11.88
N VAL A 629 -22.02 -2.57 -11.45
CA VAL A 629 -20.97 -2.08 -12.36
C VAL A 629 -19.83 -3.09 -12.47
N CYS A 630 -19.43 -3.39 -13.70
CA CYS A 630 -18.14 -4.00 -14.01
C CYS A 630 -17.39 -3.14 -15.03
N SER A 631 -16.15 -2.80 -14.73
CA SER A 631 -15.25 -2.12 -15.66
C SER A 631 -14.93 -3.08 -16.81
N LEU A 632 -15.37 -2.76 -18.04
CA LEU A 632 -15.13 -3.58 -19.23
C LEU A 632 -13.62 -3.71 -19.52
N HIS A 633 -13.04 -4.88 -19.24
CA HIS A 633 -11.85 -5.33 -19.96
C HIS A 633 -12.26 -6.15 -21.17
N SER A 634 -12.36 -5.51 -22.33
CA SER A 634 -12.30 -6.22 -23.60
C SER A 634 -10.88 -6.75 -23.78
N ASN A 635 -10.73 -8.07 -23.88
CA ASN A 635 -9.58 -8.72 -24.49
C ASN A 635 -9.37 -8.17 -25.92
N LYS A 636 -8.58 -7.11 -26.07
CA LYS A 636 -7.95 -6.75 -27.34
C LYS A 636 -6.53 -7.31 -27.33
N ASN A 637 -6.45 -8.61 -27.57
CA ASN A 637 -5.26 -9.32 -28.08
C ASN A 637 -5.71 -10.70 -28.54
N ASN A 638 -6.43 -10.73 -29.67
CA ASN A 638 -6.51 -11.92 -30.50
C ASN A 638 -6.47 -11.46 -31.96
N PRO A 639 -5.31 -11.50 -32.64
CA PRO A 639 -5.27 -11.23 -34.07
C PRO A 639 -5.77 -12.48 -34.80
N ARG A 640 -6.93 -12.35 -35.46
CA ARG A 640 -7.42 -13.15 -36.59
C ARG A 640 -7.50 -14.68 -36.41
N ARG A 641 -8.72 -15.21 -36.55
CA ARG A 641 -9.06 -16.09 -37.68
C ARG A 641 -10.56 -16.08 -37.92
N SER A 642 -10.93 -15.41 -39.00
CA SER A 642 -12.11 -15.68 -39.81
C SER A 642 -11.81 -16.90 -40.68
N GLU A 643 -12.54 -17.98 -40.45
CA GLU A 643 -13.10 -18.96 -41.41
C GLU A 643 -13.74 -20.10 -40.61
#